data_AF-A0A925CW94-F1
#
_entry.id   AF-A0A925CW94-F1
#
_cell.length_a   1.000
_cell.length_b   1.000
_cell.length_c   1.000
_cell.angle_alpha   90.00
_cell.angle_beta   90.00
_cell.angle_gamma   90.00
#
_symmetry.space_group_name_H-M   'P 1'
#
loop_
_entity.id
_entity.type
_entity.pdbx_description
1 polymer ?
#
loop_
_entity_poly.entity_id
_entity_poly.type
_entity_poly.pdbx_seq_one_letter_code
_entity_poly.pdbx_strand_id
1 'polypeptide(L)'
;MKRPALIFTLIFCFCSTLIGQDSKPQYNSLLWKISGRDLKVPSYIYGTMHLMDKRLFNFPDSLYHFIETAEGYAAELDANEMSHEIVNEIKKRDDNDDLIINLLDVEELKPYKKQLESVFRKKMNAISVGDLRQQKSVAEGKLLRQGEMPTIMDVFLFNVARKQGKWVGGIEDFADQLKVEDEKAALISLIEGSIGDPKEYKKMIEWMIKTYIAQDLDAIDRGNEVWQGADLRSLNKRNLKMARRMDSIMTIRSCFFAVGAAHIPGDSGVVKLLREKGFTVEPVYSSKRIAAREYRYKSLEFAWEKVSVKDSWYEILMPGKADAMGETNTPGVEGHMHFDFLEFNFYYTNSTLMSRYVNADSLLSSMVTRNLKGKKVISEKPITINGVSGKEFVIHDQSGYIRLQGFPTNSVLVTNMIISQKKDSLYGVEANRFFNSFRVLKERPSSAIAGWTIHRLEDEGCSVLLPSNFTVSGRTFNPDSSMFMTTYKAVDEKRGCLLFLISMRIAPGYYSTWDTTYFKALKDEIAAKPNVKFIKSSYLAIQGYPALSYLLEASSDEGKVELVGTIINRGNRKYYLYAAYPDNDTSRLQMKEFIESIQFLPFPKDNWTMQKDLNDRFSLYAPELPRFDSASATTDSTQQIWQMYDSVTATSIFLNAIKLPRYSWWVSDSAFFRHQLQTFVHETDTVLNFNFSSVNSTHASMEIGLSDNHLVKKVGVYVQGDSLYRIWVFETPALLRETRFKKLFSDFNLKNQSAGKYYLENKTSLLFRDLNSSDSVIFEEASNYLSDAPFTKEDLPAIQTAALKTYRDSRKYYTVNDELMDRIAKIDKVQAIEFAKSNYHILPEQKANLRYSLLRMLAGIKTEESFILLKELAVAKAPTGDPESLRYALNDSAALTALLFPGILPLVADSNFVKVILQVLPRLLDSNLVTRETLMPFENLFYSEAKRQTLATDTLDYDVDALNLIEVLRYLKTTEGNVLIQQYLKASSAYLRLAAVGAALSNGLHVNASVLEKLAADKLSRASLYVTMKKLKRLNHFPPNWLTQKLIGESELFAYLSDEESPTSMEFLKIVTAVYLGKNQKFYLYKVRFDYEDKPEYRLAVIGPFPLTGTAILTDMPVLGTMYEEFDKGKIMEQLKAYLKEWEQAETVTPDLD
;
A
#
# COMPACT_ATOMS: atom_id res chain seq x y z
N MET A 1 10.11 -25.41 -1.11
CA MET A 1 11.12 -25.57 -0.04
C MET A 1 10.99 -24.38 0.90
N LYS A 2 10.52 -24.64 2.13
CA LYS A 2 10.17 -23.61 3.12
C LYS A 2 11.43 -23.23 3.91
N ARG A 3 11.73 -21.93 3.99
CA ARG A 3 12.79 -21.33 4.81
C ARG A 3 12.13 -20.78 6.08
N PRO A 4 12.60 -21.07 7.31
CA PRO A 4 12.09 -20.42 8.52
C PRO A 4 12.98 -19.23 8.93
N ALA A 5 12.37 -18.15 9.42
CA ALA A 5 13.05 -17.00 10.01
C ALA A 5 13.22 -17.15 11.54
N LEU A 6 14.03 -16.24 12.08
CA LEU A 6 14.64 -16.28 13.41
C LEU A 6 13.64 -16.24 14.56
N ILE A 7 13.95 -17.14 15.49
CA ILE A 7 13.48 -17.35 16.87
C ILE A 7 12.08 -17.96 17.01
N PHE A 8 12.15 -19.30 17.05
CA PHE A 8 11.21 -20.27 17.61
C PHE A 8 10.08 -20.79 16.72
N THR A 9 10.39 -21.67 15.76
CA THR A 9 9.48 -22.75 15.29
C THR A 9 10.23 -23.90 14.58
N LEU A 10 9.99 -25.18 14.94
CA LEU A 10 10.13 -26.38 14.08
C LEU A 10 9.20 -27.52 14.52
N ILE A 11 8.73 -28.28 13.53
CA ILE A 11 8.04 -29.56 13.67
C ILE A 11 8.75 -30.64 12.84
N PHE A 12 8.90 -31.80 13.48
CA PHE A 12 9.14 -33.18 13.03
C PHE A 12 9.38 -33.50 11.54
N CYS A 13 10.51 -34.17 11.29
CA CYS A 13 10.59 -35.30 10.35
C CYS A 13 11.46 -36.41 10.95
N PHE A 14 10.86 -37.59 11.15
CA PHE A 14 11.56 -38.84 11.45
C PHE A 14 12.33 -39.26 10.20
N CYS A 15 13.65 -39.40 10.28
CA CYS A 15 14.42 -40.15 9.29
C CYS A 15 15.50 -40.96 10.01
N SER A 16 15.25 -42.26 10.14
CA SER A 16 16.24 -43.25 10.54
C SER A 16 17.15 -43.55 9.37
N THR A 17 18.44 -43.20 9.47
CA THR A 17 19.54 -43.97 8.88
C THR A 17 20.78 -43.88 9.79
N LEU A 18 21.27 -45.06 10.17
CA LEU A 18 22.54 -45.30 10.84
C LEU A 18 23.68 -45.18 9.83
N ILE A 19 24.66 -44.28 10.02
CA ILE A 19 26.09 -44.49 9.68
C ILE A 19 26.94 -43.69 10.69
N GLY A 20 28.03 -44.30 11.16
CA GLY A 20 28.75 -44.01 12.42
C GLY A 20 29.52 -42.69 12.54
N GLN A 21 29.87 -42.35 13.78
CA GLN A 21 30.68 -41.18 14.15
C GLN A 21 31.86 -41.56 15.05
N ASP A 22 33.02 -41.01 14.69
CA ASP A 22 34.10 -40.70 15.62
C ASP A 22 33.53 -39.99 16.86
N SER A 23 33.98 -40.39 18.05
CA SER A 23 33.49 -39.85 19.32
C SER A 23 33.89 -38.38 19.49
N LYS A 24 33.03 -37.45 19.07
CA LYS A 24 33.11 -36.05 19.48
C LYS A 24 33.08 -35.98 21.03
N PRO A 25 33.87 -35.09 21.67
CA PRO A 25 33.82 -34.93 23.12
C PRO A 25 32.42 -34.45 23.53
N GLN A 26 31.78 -35.21 24.41
CA GLN A 26 30.40 -34.97 24.82
C GLN A 26 30.32 -33.80 25.81
N TYR A 27 29.59 -32.73 25.48
CA TYR A 27 29.44 -31.56 26.34
C TYR A 27 28.28 -31.74 27.34
N ASN A 28 28.55 -32.43 28.45
CA ASN A 28 27.55 -32.75 29.51
C ASN A 28 27.67 -31.88 30.79
N SER A 29 28.07 -30.62 30.67
CA SER A 29 28.17 -29.70 31.82
C SER A 29 27.77 -28.28 31.43
N LEU A 30 27.00 -27.61 32.28
CA LEU A 30 26.73 -26.18 32.14
C LEU A 30 27.81 -25.30 32.77
N LEU A 31 28.61 -25.83 33.69
CA LEU A 31 29.63 -25.08 34.44
C LEU A 31 31.03 -25.53 34.05
N TRP A 32 31.91 -24.58 33.76
CA TRP A 32 33.28 -24.84 33.35
C TRP A 32 34.26 -23.91 34.07
N LYS A 33 35.42 -24.46 34.43
CA LYS A 33 36.55 -23.75 35.03
C LYS A 33 37.56 -23.39 33.96
N ILE A 34 38.06 -22.17 33.98
CA ILE A 34 39.07 -21.61 33.08
C ILE A 34 40.34 -21.36 33.90
N SER A 35 41.47 -21.93 33.46
CA SER A 35 42.78 -21.80 34.12
C SER A 35 43.92 -21.85 33.09
N GLY A 36 45.17 -21.71 33.54
CA GLY A 36 46.35 -21.66 32.66
C GLY A 36 46.57 -20.27 32.04
N ARG A 37 47.47 -20.18 31.04
CA ARG A 37 47.84 -18.94 30.33
C ARG A 37 48.04 -17.73 31.27
N ASP A 38 48.84 -17.95 32.31
CA ASP A 38 49.24 -16.97 33.33
C ASP A 38 48.15 -16.46 34.29
N LEU A 39 46.96 -17.08 34.30
CA LEU A 39 45.93 -16.77 35.29
C LEU A 39 46.36 -17.20 36.70
N LYS A 40 46.46 -16.23 37.62
CA LYS A 40 46.78 -16.46 39.04
C LYS A 40 45.66 -17.18 39.80
N VAL A 41 44.42 -16.89 39.42
CA VAL A 41 43.20 -17.45 40.01
C VAL A 41 42.29 -17.85 38.86
N PRO A 42 41.65 -19.04 38.92
CA PRO A 42 40.74 -19.47 37.88
C PRO A 42 39.53 -18.54 37.72
N SER A 43 39.02 -18.50 36.50
CA SER A 43 37.72 -17.90 36.16
C SER A 43 36.73 -19.01 35.78
N TYR A 44 35.46 -18.68 35.64
CA TYR A 44 34.41 -19.68 35.41
C TYR A 44 33.45 -19.22 34.34
N ILE A 45 32.88 -20.16 33.59
CA ILE A 45 31.79 -19.89 32.63
C ILE A 45 30.61 -20.81 32.94
N TYR A 46 29.41 -20.23 32.95
CA TYR A 46 28.17 -20.94 33.16
C TYR A 46 27.19 -20.69 32.01
N GLY A 47 26.57 -21.76 31.52
CA GLY A 47 25.52 -21.74 30.51
C GLY A 47 24.17 -21.36 31.12
N THR A 48 23.66 -20.16 30.83
CA THR A 48 22.34 -19.67 31.26
C THR A 48 21.23 -19.97 30.24
N MET A 49 20.00 -19.69 30.63
CA MET A 49 18.80 -19.84 29.80
C MET A 49 17.86 -18.65 30.04
N HIS A 50 17.45 -17.96 28.98
CA HIS A 50 16.62 -16.73 29.04
C HIS A 50 15.14 -17.00 29.36
N LEU A 51 14.85 -17.72 30.43
CA LEU A 51 13.49 -18.10 30.84
C LEU A 51 13.28 -17.87 32.36
N MET A 52 12.02 -17.70 32.75
CA MET A 52 11.57 -17.49 34.14
C MET A 52 10.93 -18.75 34.77
N ASP A 53 11.14 -19.92 34.16
CA ASP A 53 10.60 -21.19 34.65
C ASP A 53 11.38 -21.68 35.88
N LYS A 54 10.71 -21.85 37.02
CA LYS A 54 11.35 -22.23 38.29
C LYS A 54 12.19 -23.50 38.22
N ARG A 55 11.90 -24.43 37.29
CA ARG A 55 12.63 -25.71 37.16
C ARG A 55 14.10 -25.48 36.80
N LEU A 56 14.39 -24.35 36.16
CA LEU A 56 15.74 -23.96 35.76
C LEU A 56 16.55 -23.36 36.92
N PHE A 57 15.89 -22.93 38.00
CA PHE A 57 16.49 -22.19 39.12
C PHE A 57 16.87 -23.11 40.29
N ASN A 58 17.30 -24.33 39.96
CA ASN A 58 17.88 -25.30 40.89
C ASN A 58 19.34 -25.53 40.52
N PHE A 59 20.22 -24.68 41.03
CA PHE A 59 21.60 -24.56 40.61
C PHE A 59 22.51 -25.51 41.40
N PRO A 60 23.61 -26.01 40.82
CA PRO A 60 24.62 -26.71 41.60
C PRO A 60 25.22 -25.78 42.66
N ASP A 61 25.53 -26.30 43.84
CA ASP A 61 26.16 -25.50 44.90
C ASP A 61 27.51 -24.89 44.47
N SER A 62 28.22 -25.58 43.57
CA SER A 62 29.46 -25.10 42.95
C SER A 62 29.26 -23.80 42.17
N LEU A 63 28.10 -23.56 41.56
CA LEU A 63 27.80 -22.28 40.91
C LEU A 63 27.81 -21.15 41.92
N TYR A 64 27.13 -21.31 43.06
CA TYR A 64 27.08 -20.30 44.10
C TYR A 64 28.45 -20.06 44.72
N HIS A 65 29.16 -21.14 45.02
CA HIS A 65 30.53 -21.06 45.52
C HIS A 65 31.43 -20.25 44.58
N PHE A 66 31.39 -20.50 43.27
CA PHE A 66 32.26 -19.80 42.34
C PHE A 66 31.85 -18.35 42.08
N ILE A 67 30.55 -18.01 42.14
CA ILE A 67 30.10 -16.61 42.16
C ILE A 67 30.65 -15.91 43.42
N GLU A 68 30.60 -16.56 44.58
CA GLU A 68 31.11 -15.99 45.85
C GLU A 68 32.64 -15.84 45.85
N THR A 69 33.39 -16.74 45.23
CA THR A 69 34.86 -16.68 45.20
C THR A 69 35.42 -15.78 44.10
N ALA A 70 34.69 -15.55 43.01
CA ALA A 70 35.14 -14.67 41.95
C ALA A 70 35.13 -13.19 42.39
N GLU A 71 36.05 -12.40 41.86
CA GLU A 71 36.12 -10.95 42.11
C GLU A 71 35.05 -10.18 41.31
N GLY A 72 34.69 -10.70 40.14
CA GLY A 72 33.65 -10.13 39.29
C GLY A 72 32.70 -11.17 38.70
N TYR A 73 31.58 -10.68 38.17
CA TYR A 73 30.59 -11.43 37.41
C TYR A 73 30.31 -10.69 36.11
N ALA A 74 30.26 -11.38 34.98
CA ALA A 74 29.88 -10.75 33.72
C ALA A 74 28.86 -11.59 32.97
N ALA A 75 27.72 -10.99 32.65
CA ALA A 75 26.71 -11.60 31.76
C ALA A 75 26.99 -11.20 30.31
N GLU A 76 26.21 -11.71 29.36
CA GLU A 76 26.26 -11.26 27.97
C GLU A 76 26.09 -9.74 27.87
N LEU A 77 25.05 -9.21 28.50
CA LEU A 77 24.76 -7.79 28.57
C LEU A 77 24.93 -7.24 29.98
N ASP A 78 25.38 -5.99 30.08
CA ASP A 78 25.36 -5.26 31.35
C ASP A 78 23.93 -4.79 31.66
N ALA A 79 23.30 -5.41 32.66
CA ALA A 79 21.94 -5.08 33.04
C ALA A 79 21.75 -3.66 33.56
N ASN A 80 22.82 -2.96 33.96
CA ASN A 80 22.74 -1.57 34.37
C ASN A 80 22.58 -0.61 33.17
N GLU A 81 23.08 -0.99 31.99
CA GLU A 81 23.02 -0.15 30.78
C GLU A 81 21.73 -0.39 29.98
N MET A 82 21.08 -1.54 30.16
CA MET A 82 19.91 -1.93 29.37
C MET A 82 18.69 -1.01 29.56
N SER A 83 18.52 -0.36 30.72
CA SER A 83 17.35 0.52 30.95
C SER A 83 17.37 1.73 30.01
N HIS A 84 18.54 2.35 29.85
CA HIS A 84 18.72 3.52 28.98
C HIS A 84 18.40 3.18 27.53
N GLU A 85 18.88 2.03 27.07
CA GLU A 85 18.63 1.56 25.71
C GLU A 85 17.15 1.25 25.47
N ILE A 86 16.45 0.57 26.40
CA ILE A 86 15.01 0.33 26.28
C ILE A 86 14.24 1.65 26.24
N VAL A 87 14.57 2.60 27.12
CA VAL A 87 13.88 3.91 27.13
C VAL A 87 14.16 4.68 25.84
N ASN A 88 15.37 4.64 25.31
CA ASN A 88 15.71 5.25 24.03
C ASN A 88 14.95 4.59 22.87
N GLU A 89 14.83 3.27 22.85
CA GLU A 89 13.99 2.57 21.89
C GLU A 89 12.52 2.93 22.04
N ILE A 90 12.01 3.16 23.26
CA ILE A 90 10.66 3.68 23.47
C ILE A 90 10.52 5.11 22.93
N LYS A 91 11.52 5.98 23.11
CA LYS A 91 11.51 7.37 22.59
C LYS A 91 11.55 7.44 21.06
N LYS A 92 12.25 6.50 20.42
CA LYS A 92 12.34 6.41 18.95
C LYS A 92 11.09 5.84 18.30
N ARG A 93 10.18 5.23 19.07
CA ARG A 93 8.91 4.72 18.54
C ARG A 93 7.99 5.90 18.23
N ASP A 94 7.94 6.29 16.97
CA ASP A 94 6.81 7.05 16.44
C ASP A 94 5.59 6.13 16.35
N ASP A 95 4.39 6.67 16.53
CA ASP A 95 3.10 5.97 16.35
C ASP A 95 2.81 5.61 14.87
N ASN A 96 3.83 5.67 13.99
CA ASN A 96 3.72 5.34 12.57
C ASN A 96 3.74 3.82 12.35
N ASP A 97 2.55 3.32 12.10
CA ASP A 97 2.26 1.92 11.85
C ASP A 97 2.10 1.69 10.34
N ASP A 98 3.23 1.61 9.62
CA ASP A 98 3.22 1.18 8.22
C ASP A 98 2.51 -0.18 8.08
N LEU A 99 1.73 -0.33 7.02
CA LEU A 99 1.14 -1.61 6.66
C LEU A 99 2.26 -2.56 6.23
N ILE A 100 2.18 -3.84 6.64
CA ILE A 100 3.22 -4.83 6.32
C ILE A 100 3.40 -5.02 4.80
N ILE A 101 2.36 -4.71 4.03
CA ILE A 101 2.35 -4.74 2.55
C ILE A 101 3.13 -3.60 1.91
N ASN A 102 3.44 -2.53 2.65
CA ASN A 102 4.27 -1.43 2.16
C ASN A 102 5.76 -1.74 2.32
N LEU A 103 6.10 -2.81 3.04
CA LEU A 103 7.45 -3.16 3.46
C LEU A 103 7.92 -4.53 2.92
N LEU A 104 6.98 -5.41 2.53
CA LEU A 104 7.23 -6.73 1.96
C LEU A 104 6.35 -6.95 0.72
N ASP A 105 6.90 -7.65 -0.28
CA ASP A 105 6.19 -7.95 -1.52
C ASP A 105 5.06 -8.99 -1.29
N VAL A 106 4.03 -8.98 -2.13
CA VAL A 106 2.86 -9.89 -2.01
C VAL A 106 3.29 -11.37 -2.02
N GLU A 107 4.32 -11.72 -2.79
CA GLU A 107 4.86 -13.09 -2.83
C GLU A 107 5.62 -13.48 -1.56
N GLU A 108 6.21 -12.52 -0.83
CA GLU A 108 6.90 -12.75 0.46
C GLU A 108 5.88 -12.98 1.59
N LEU A 109 4.70 -12.36 1.50
CA LEU A 109 3.62 -12.46 2.49
C LEU A 109 2.65 -13.64 2.26
N LYS A 110 2.58 -14.13 1.01
CA LYS A 110 1.72 -15.25 0.58
C LYS A 110 1.80 -16.51 1.47
N PRO A 111 2.97 -16.95 1.99
CA PRO A 111 3.06 -18.10 2.89
C PRO A 111 2.35 -17.89 4.23
N TYR A 112 2.28 -16.66 4.71
CA TYR A 112 1.77 -16.30 6.04
C TYR A 112 0.32 -15.82 6.02
N LYS A 113 -0.22 -15.48 4.84
CA LYS A 113 -1.56 -14.90 4.64
C LYS A 113 -2.66 -15.53 5.51
N LYS A 114 -2.85 -16.86 5.42
CA LYS A 114 -3.91 -17.55 6.17
C LYS A 114 -3.76 -17.41 7.69
N GLN A 115 -2.52 -17.46 8.19
CA GLN A 115 -2.24 -17.38 9.62
C GLN A 115 -2.35 -15.94 10.11
N LEU A 116 -1.80 -14.97 9.37
CA LEU A 116 -1.96 -13.54 9.62
C LEU A 116 -3.45 -13.16 9.71
N GLU A 117 -4.24 -13.53 8.70
CA GLU A 117 -5.67 -13.19 8.69
C GLU A 117 -6.44 -13.88 9.83
N SER A 118 -6.07 -15.12 10.17
CA SER A 118 -6.67 -15.85 11.29
C SER A 118 -6.32 -15.27 12.66
N VAL A 119 -5.07 -14.84 12.86
CA VAL A 119 -4.58 -14.35 14.15
C VAL A 119 -5.04 -12.93 14.43
N PHE A 120 -4.93 -12.05 13.43
CA PHE A 120 -5.27 -10.64 13.55
C PHE A 120 -6.76 -10.36 13.32
N ARG A 121 -7.49 -11.31 12.71
CA ARG A 121 -8.89 -11.11 12.28
C ARG A 121 -9.05 -9.89 11.38
N LYS A 122 -8.02 -9.60 10.59
CA LYS A 122 -7.91 -8.52 9.60
C LYS A 122 -7.43 -9.13 8.29
N LYS A 123 -7.75 -8.53 7.13
CA LYS A 123 -7.11 -8.92 5.86
C LYS A 123 -5.60 -8.64 5.96
N MET A 124 -4.77 -9.47 5.33
CA MET A 124 -3.31 -9.36 5.42
C MET A 124 -2.77 -7.97 5.08
N ASN A 125 -3.43 -7.27 4.14
CA ASN A 125 -3.09 -5.91 3.73
C ASN A 125 -3.54 -4.79 4.67
N ALA A 126 -4.32 -5.12 5.71
CA ALA A 126 -4.76 -4.17 6.74
C ALA A 126 -4.02 -4.39 8.08
N ILE A 127 -2.96 -5.20 8.08
CA ILE A 127 -2.13 -5.48 9.25
C ILE A 127 -0.95 -4.51 9.23
N SER A 128 -0.79 -3.74 10.30
CA SER A 128 0.37 -2.86 10.49
C SER A 128 1.54 -3.58 11.13
N VAL A 129 2.74 -3.01 11.03
CA VAL A 129 3.89 -3.45 11.82
C VAL A 129 3.59 -3.38 13.33
N GLY A 130 2.83 -2.37 13.78
CA GLY A 130 2.39 -2.28 15.17
C GLY A 130 1.41 -3.36 15.58
N ASP A 131 0.51 -3.81 14.70
CA ASP A 131 -0.32 -5.00 14.94
C ASP A 131 0.58 -6.20 15.24
N LEU A 132 1.56 -6.48 14.38
CA LEU A 132 2.50 -7.59 14.57
C LEU A 132 3.24 -7.51 15.91
N ARG A 133 3.76 -6.32 16.25
CA ARG A 133 4.46 -6.06 17.52
C ARG A 133 3.54 -6.24 18.71
N GLN A 134 2.31 -5.76 18.64
CA GLN A 134 1.32 -5.89 19.70
C GLN A 134 0.99 -7.36 19.94
N GLN A 135 0.72 -8.11 18.88
CA GLN A 135 0.36 -9.53 18.99
C GLN A 135 1.53 -10.37 19.52
N LYS A 136 2.75 -10.12 19.02
CA LYS A 136 3.97 -10.75 19.56
C LYS A 136 4.15 -10.43 21.04
N SER A 137 3.98 -9.16 21.43
CA SER A 137 4.06 -8.71 22.83
C SER A 137 3.00 -9.37 23.72
N VAL A 138 1.77 -9.55 23.25
CA VAL A 138 0.71 -10.27 23.99
C VAL A 138 1.07 -11.75 24.17
N ALA A 139 1.60 -12.40 23.13
CA ALA A 139 2.01 -13.80 23.19
C ALA A 139 3.18 -14.00 24.17
N GLU A 140 4.23 -13.18 24.05
CA GLU A 140 5.39 -13.17 24.96
C GLU A 140 4.98 -12.81 26.39
N GLY A 141 4.17 -11.75 26.57
CA GLY A 141 3.65 -11.34 27.87
C GLY A 141 2.86 -12.44 28.58
N LYS A 142 2.08 -13.25 27.83
CA LYS A 142 1.38 -14.40 28.39
C LYS A 142 2.33 -15.47 28.94
N LEU A 143 3.44 -15.72 28.26
CA LEU A 143 4.47 -16.68 28.68
C LEU A 143 5.26 -16.14 29.88
N LEU A 144 5.64 -14.86 29.85
CA LEU A 144 6.29 -14.19 30.97
C LEU A 144 5.41 -14.25 32.24
N ARG A 145 4.10 -14.08 32.12
CA ARG A 145 3.16 -14.20 33.25
C ARG A 145 3.05 -15.62 33.83
N GLN A 146 3.32 -16.65 33.03
CA GLN A 146 3.36 -18.04 33.51
C GLN A 146 4.67 -18.37 34.24
N GLY A 147 5.73 -17.58 34.01
CA GLY A 147 6.99 -17.72 34.73
C GLY A 147 6.82 -17.49 36.22
N GLU A 148 7.26 -18.45 37.04
CA GLU A 148 7.16 -18.39 38.49
C GLU A 148 8.28 -17.56 39.13
N MET A 149 9.37 -17.31 38.39
CA MET A 149 10.47 -16.46 38.85
C MET A 149 10.23 -14.96 38.54
N PRO A 150 10.82 -14.04 39.30
CA PRO A 150 10.63 -12.59 39.12
C PRO A 150 11.35 -12.03 37.88
N THR A 151 12.42 -12.68 37.43
CA THR A 151 13.20 -12.29 36.25
C THR A 151 13.83 -13.52 35.59
N ILE A 152 14.43 -13.33 34.40
CA ILE A 152 15.15 -14.38 33.67
C ILE A 152 16.46 -14.77 34.39
N MET A 153 16.96 -15.98 34.13
CA MET A 153 18.11 -16.55 34.85
C MET A 153 19.35 -15.65 34.84
N ASP A 154 19.66 -15.05 33.70
CA ASP A 154 20.82 -14.19 33.48
C ASP A 154 20.81 -13.00 34.44
N VAL A 155 19.69 -12.29 34.45
CA VAL A 155 19.46 -11.12 35.30
C VAL A 155 19.35 -11.53 36.76
N PHE A 156 18.78 -12.70 37.07
CA PHE A 156 18.72 -13.23 38.43
C PHE A 156 20.13 -13.44 38.99
N LEU A 157 21.01 -14.14 38.25
CA LEU A 157 22.38 -14.40 38.68
C LEU A 157 23.23 -13.13 38.71
N PHE A 158 23.02 -12.22 37.75
CA PHE A 158 23.61 -10.88 37.78
C PHE A 158 23.23 -10.14 39.06
N ASN A 159 21.95 -10.15 39.45
CA ASN A 159 21.48 -9.49 40.66
C ASN A 159 22.03 -10.14 41.93
N VAL A 160 22.18 -11.46 41.96
CA VAL A 160 22.84 -12.17 43.06
C VAL A 160 24.28 -11.67 43.22
N ALA A 161 25.07 -11.67 42.15
CA ALA A 161 26.45 -11.20 42.19
C ALA A 161 26.53 -9.71 42.56
N ARG A 162 25.66 -8.88 41.98
CA ARG A 162 25.57 -7.45 42.27
C ARG A 162 25.30 -7.24 43.77
N LYS A 163 24.27 -7.88 44.33
CA LYS A 163 23.91 -7.78 45.76
C LYS A 163 25.00 -8.30 46.70
N GLN A 164 25.90 -9.17 46.25
CA GLN A 164 27.08 -9.58 47.02
C GLN A 164 28.24 -8.58 46.97
N GLY A 165 28.10 -7.47 46.23
CA GLY A 165 29.14 -6.46 46.07
C GLY A 165 30.22 -6.83 45.07
N LYS A 166 29.94 -7.77 44.16
CA LYS A 166 30.86 -8.12 43.07
C LYS A 166 30.89 -7.01 42.03
N TRP A 167 32.02 -6.89 41.33
CA TRP A 167 32.00 -6.14 40.07
C TRP A 167 31.06 -6.84 39.09
N VAL A 168 30.17 -6.10 38.44
CA VAL A 168 29.27 -6.63 37.42
C VAL A 168 29.49 -5.90 36.09
N GLY A 169 29.34 -6.61 34.97
CA GLY A 169 29.47 -6.02 33.63
C GLY A 169 28.95 -6.93 32.51
N GLY A 170 29.14 -6.48 31.27
CA GLY A 170 28.75 -7.19 30.04
C GLY A 170 29.95 -7.65 29.19
N ILE A 171 29.79 -8.74 28.43
CA ILE A 171 30.78 -9.23 27.45
C ILE A 171 30.34 -9.09 25.99
N GLU A 172 29.23 -8.39 25.76
CA GLU A 172 28.71 -7.95 24.47
C GLU A 172 28.20 -6.51 24.56
N ASP A 173 27.91 -5.86 23.43
CA ASP A 173 27.23 -4.56 23.42
C ASP A 173 25.74 -4.77 23.11
N PHE A 174 24.86 -3.94 23.66
CA PHE A 174 23.42 -4.02 23.39
C PHE A 174 23.10 -3.97 21.89
N ALA A 175 23.84 -3.16 21.14
CA ALA A 175 23.73 -3.07 19.68
C ALA A 175 24.05 -4.38 18.94
N ASP A 176 24.84 -5.30 19.51
CA ASP A 176 25.13 -6.58 18.87
C ASP A 176 23.93 -7.53 18.91
N GLN A 177 23.02 -7.37 19.87
CA GLN A 177 21.77 -8.14 19.94
C GLN A 177 20.65 -7.52 19.10
N LEU A 178 20.81 -6.26 18.66
CA LEU A 178 19.82 -5.54 17.86
C LEU A 178 20.14 -5.45 16.37
N LYS A 179 21.38 -5.72 15.94
CA LYS A 179 21.80 -5.62 14.54
C LYS A 179 21.17 -6.74 13.70
N VAL A 180 20.04 -6.43 13.09
CA VAL A 180 19.59 -7.14 11.88
C VAL A 180 20.13 -6.37 10.69
N GLU A 181 21.04 -6.98 9.92
CA GLU A 181 21.63 -6.37 8.72
C GLU A 181 20.62 -6.23 7.56
N ASP A 182 19.43 -6.84 7.68
CA ASP A 182 18.35 -6.89 6.70
C ASP A 182 16.98 -6.57 7.35
N GLU A 183 16.44 -5.38 7.04
CA GLU A 183 15.16 -4.89 7.58
C GLU A 183 13.96 -5.77 7.14
N LYS A 184 14.01 -6.38 5.96
CA LYS A 184 12.97 -7.31 5.50
C LYS A 184 12.99 -8.60 6.32
N ALA A 185 14.18 -9.15 6.58
CA ALA A 185 14.32 -10.34 7.42
C ALA A 185 13.82 -10.12 8.85
N ALA A 186 14.07 -8.94 9.42
CA ALA A 186 13.54 -8.55 10.72
C ALA A 186 12.00 -8.55 10.74
N LEU A 187 11.38 -8.01 9.68
CA LEU A 187 9.93 -7.95 9.56
C LEU A 187 9.30 -9.33 9.35
N ILE A 188 9.93 -10.21 8.56
CA ILE A 188 9.48 -11.60 8.41
C ILE A 188 9.54 -12.37 9.74
N SER A 189 10.62 -12.22 10.51
CA SER A 189 10.72 -12.80 11.86
C SER A 189 9.64 -12.26 12.81
N LEU A 190 9.31 -10.96 12.70
CA LEU A 190 8.21 -10.36 13.46
C LEU A 190 6.84 -10.94 13.06
N ILE A 191 6.60 -11.19 11.76
CA ILE A 191 5.41 -11.88 11.25
C ILE A 191 5.30 -13.28 11.84
N GLU A 192 6.34 -14.10 11.68
CA GLU A 192 6.36 -15.49 12.16
C GLU A 192 6.13 -15.57 13.68
N GLY A 193 6.82 -14.71 14.45
CA GLY A 193 6.65 -14.64 15.90
C GLY A 193 5.26 -14.19 16.35
N SER A 194 4.56 -13.41 15.52
CA SER A 194 3.20 -12.96 15.82
C SER A 194 2.12 -14.00 15.50
N ILE A 195 2.39 -14.92 14.57
CA ILE A 195 1.43 -15.93 14.09
C ILE A 195 1.70 -17.37 14.56
N GLY A 196 2.80 -17.60 15.28
CA GLY A 196 3.21 -18.93 15.74
C GLY A 196 2.15 -19.62 16.62
N ASP A 197 2.01 -20.94 16.48
CA ASP A 197 1.10 -21.73 17.32
C ASP A 197 1.61 -21.78 18.77
N PRO A 198 0.84 -21.25 19.76
CA PRO A 198 1.24 -21.29 21.16
C PRO A 198 1.49 -22.70 21.71
N LYS A 199 0.88 -23.74 21.12
CA LYS A 199 1.09 -25.14 21.53
C LYS A 199 2.46 -25.67 21.10
N GLU A 200 2.90 -25.34 19.90
CA GLU A 200 4.22 -25.73 19.39
C GLU A 200 5.32 -24.95 20.11
N TYR A 201 5.10 -23.66 20.33
CA TYR A 201 5.97 -22.85 21.18
C TYR A 201 6.11 -23.45 22.59
N LYS A 202 5.00 -23.88 23.21
CA LYS A 202 5.03 -24.54 24.52
C LYS A 202 5.83 -25.86 24.50
N LYS A 203 5.64 -26.71 23.49
CA LYS A 203 6.38 -27.99 23.36
C LYS A 203 7.88 -27.77 23.24
N MET A 204 8.27 -26.76 22.47
CA MET A 204 9.65 -26.38 22.26
C MET A 204 10.27 -25.81 23.54
N ILE A 205 9.59 -24.93 24.28
CA ILE A 205 10.05 -24.47 25.61
C ILE A 205 10.21 -25.67 26.57
N GLU A 206 9.26 -26.60 26.59
CA GLU A 206 9.38 -27.83 27.40
C GLU A 206 10.58 -28.69 27.00
N TRP A 207 10.85 -28.81 25.70
CA TRP A 207 12.04 -29.51 25.21
C TRP A 207 13.31 -28.80 25.66
N MET A 208 13.42 -27.49 25.48
CA MET A 208 14.59 -26.71 25.92
C MET A 208 14.85 -26.86 27.41
N ILE A 209 13.79 -26.78 28.24
CA ILE A 209 13.90 -26.94 29.68
C ILE A 209 14.42 -28.35 30.02
N LYS A 210 13.87 -29.39 29.40
CA LYS A 210 14.33 -30.78 29.63
C LYS A 210 15.78 -30.98 29.21
N THR A 211 16.15 -30.51 28.02
CA THR A 211 17.51 -30.63 27.48
C THR A 211 18.52 -29.87 28.33
N TYR A 212 18.18 -28.63 28.75
CA TYR A 212 19.02 -27.82 29.62
C TYR A 212 19.19 -28.44 31.02
N ILE A 213 18.12 -28.96 31.62
CA ILE A 213 18.20 -29.65 32.92
C ILE A 213 19.05 -30.91 32.82
N ALA A 214 18.97 -31.62 31.68
CA ALA A 214 19.85 -32.76 31.38
C ALA A 214 21.31 -32.36 31.12
N GLN A 215 21.61 -31.06 30.98
CA GLN A 215 22.92 -30.50 30.67
C GLN A 215 23.51 -31.00 29.33
N ASP A 216 22.65 -31.42 28.40
CA ASP A 216 23.06 -31.94 27.09
C ASP A 216 23.29 -30.76 26.12
N LEU A 217 24.48 -30.16 26.20
CA LEU A 217 24.83 -29.03 25.34
C LEU A 217 24.97 -29.45 23.87
N ASP A 218 25.31 -30.71 23.59
CA ASP A 218 25.36 -31.20 22.21
C ASP A 218 23.97 -31.27 21.59
N ALA A 219 22.94 -31.61 22.36
CA ALA A 219 21.55 -31.53 21.92
C ALA A 219 21.08 -30.08 21.75
N ILE A 220 21.58 -29.14 22.57
CA ILE A 220 21.36 -27.70 22.37
C ILE A 220 22.01 -27.24 21.05
N ASP A 221 23.24 -27.66 20.78
CA ASP A 221 23.99 -27.32 19.55
C ASP A 221 23.31 -27.87 18.29
N ARG A 222 23.00 -29.19 18.28
CA ARG A 222 22.21 -29.82 17.21
C ARG A 222 20.84 -29.18 17.04
N GLY A 223 20.24 -28.78 18.16
CA GLY A 223 19.06 -27.94 18.15
C GLY A 223 19.34 -26.70 17.32
N ASN A 224 20.27 -25.86 17.75
CA ASN A 224 20.57 -24.59 17.09
C ASN A 224 20.85 -24.75 15.59
N GLU A 225 21.58 -25.78 15.17
CA GLU A 225 21.80 -26.06 13.73
C GLU A 225 20.49 -26.23 12.95
N VAL A 226 19.50 -26.89 13.56
CA VAL A 226 18.19 -27.12 12.96
C VAL A 226 17.30 -25.88 13.07
N TRP A 227 17.28 -25.17 14.21
CA TRP A 227 16.36 -24.05 14.50
C TRP A 227 16.83 -22.66 14.06
N GLN A 228 18.13 -22.45 13.79
CA GLN A 228 18.68 -21.10 13.61
C GLN A 228 19.27 -20.81 12.23
N GLY A 229 19.65 -21.81 11.42
CA GLY A 229 20.06 -21.62 10.02
C GLY A 229 21.02 -20.44 9.77
N ALA A 230 20.52 -19.34 9.17
CA ALA A 230 21.29 -18.12 8.86
C ALA A 230 21.88 -17.38 10.08
N ASP A 231 21.30 -17.57 11.28
CA ASP A 231 21.72 -16.93 12.54
C ASP A 231 23.00 -17.55 13.14
N LEU A 232 23.41 -18.74 12.70
CA LEU A 232 24.67 -19.36 13.16
C LEU A 232 25.88 -18.45 12.89
N ARG A 233 25.86 -17.65 11.81
CA ARG A 233 26.92 -16.66 11.53
C ARG A 233 26.95 -15.54 12.56
N SER A 234 25.78 -15.08 13.02
CA SER A 234 25.65 -14.07 14.08
C SER A 234 26.13 -14.62 15.42
N LEU A 235 25.67 -15.83 15.79
CA LEU A 235 26.12 -16.56 16.97
C LEU A 235 27.65 -16.72 17.00
N ASN A 236 28.25 -17.13 15.88
CA ASN A 236 29.70 -17.31 15.78
C ASN A 236 30.48 -16.00 15.93
N LYS A 237 29.98 -14.90 15.34
CA LYS A 237 30.57 -13.56 15.48
C LYS A 237 30.52 -13.08 16.94
N ARG A 238 29.40 -13.33 17.61
CA ARG A 238 29.19 -13.08 19.04
C ARG A 238 30.13 -13.91 19.92
N ASN A 239 30.27 -15.21 19.64
CA ASN A 239 31.21 -16.10 20.35
C ASN A 239 32.66 -15.61 20.29
N LEU A 240 33.11 -15.15 19.12
CA LEU A 240 34.46 -14.57 18.96
C LEU A 240 34.63 -13.29 19.81
N LYS A 241 33.63 -12.42 19.84
CA LYS A 241 33.65 -11.20 20.65
C LYS A 241 33.66 -11.53 22.15
N MET A 242 32.78 -12.44 22.58
CA MET A 242 32.70 -12.91 23.97
C MET A 242 34.02 -13.52 24.41
N ALA A 243 34.57 -14.48 23.66
CA ALA A 243 35.85 -15.10 23.98
C ALA A 243 36.99 -14.07 24.08
N ARG A 244 36.98 -13.04 23.23
CA ARG A 244 37.94 -11.93 23.31
C ARG A 244 37.75 -11.05 24.56
N ARG A 245 36.52 -10.68 24.91
CA ARG A 245 36.25 -9.86 26.11
C ARG A 245 36.51 -10.64 27.39
N MET A 246 36.15 -11.92 27.42
CA MET A 246 36.46 -12.81 28.52
C MET A 246 37.97 -12.87 28.76
N ASP A 247 38.78 -13.09 27.72
CA ASP A 247 40.26 -13.08 27.76
C ASP A 247 40.79 -11.78 28.41
N SER A 248 40.27 -10.62 28.00
CA SER A 248 40.66 -9.32 28.58
C SER A 248 40.20 -9.10 30.02
N ILE A 249 39.00 -9.56 30.40
CA ILE A 249 38.47 -9.36 31.75
C ILE A 249 39.18 -10.29 32.74
N MET A 250 39.40 -11.55 32.37
CA MET A 250 39.97 -12.56 33.26
C MET A 250 41.46 -12.33 33.57
N THR A 251 42.19 -11.60 32.72
CA THR A 251 43.57 -11.16 33.00
C THR A 251 43.64 -10.03 34.03
N ILE A 252 42.56 -9.26 34.17
CA ILE A 252 42.46 -8.16 35.14
C ILE A 252 41.97 -8.67 36.51
N ARG A 253 41.01 -9.60 36.52
CA ARG A 253 40.39 -10.14 37.74
C ARG A 253 39.80 -11.51 37.50
N SER A 254 39.72 -12.33 38.54
CA SER A 254 38.93 -13.57 38.45
C SER A 254 37.46 -13.24 38.21
N CYS A 255 36.84 -13.91 37.24
CA CYS A 255 35.48 -13.58 36.84
C CYS A 255 34.60 -14.83 36.65
N PHE A 256 33.35 -14.72 37.08
CA PHE A 256 32.30 -15.67 36.76
C PHE A 256 31.49 -15.15 35.57
N PHE A 257 31.65 -15.79 34.41
CA PHE A 257 30.95 -15.44 33.18
C PHE A 257 29.65 -16.23 33.06
N ALA A 258 28.58 -15.56 32.68
CA ALA A 258 27.29 -16.16 32.36
C ALA A 258 26.94 -15.87 30.90
N VAL A 259 26.88 -16.93 30.10
CA VAL A 259 26.49 -16.88 28.68
C VAL A 259 25.38 -17.85 28.43
N GLY A 260 24.50 -17.58 27.48
CA GLY A 260 23.50 -18.53 27.03
C GLY A 260 24.15 -19.87 26.69
N ALA A 261 23.55 -20.97 27.14
CA ALA A 261 24.11 -22.31 26.98
C ALA A 261 24.45 -22.68 25.51
N ALA A 262 23.75 -22.06 24.56
CA ALA A 262 24.00 -22.15 23.12
C ALA A 262 25.40 -21.68 22.68
N HIS A 263 26.05 -20.80 23.44
CA HIS A 263 27.36 -20.24 23.09
C HIS A 263 28.54 -21.13 23.51
N ILE A 264 28.28 -22.21 24.26
CA ILE A 264 29.31 -23.07 24.85
C ILE A 264 29.81 -24.18 23.88
N PRO A 265 28.94 -25.00 23.27
CA PRO A 265 29.34 -26.14 22.45
C PRO A 265 29.74 -25.76 21.02
N GLY A 266 30.25 -26.75 20.27
CA GLY A 266 30.47 -26.64 18.83
C GLY A 266 31.82 -26.04 18.41
N ASP A 267 32.05 -26.02 17.10
CA ASP A 267 33.34 -25.62 16.50
C ASP A 267 33.65 -24.13 16.62
N SER A 268 32.64 -23.31 16.89
CA SER A 268 32.76 -21.88 17.17
C SER A 268 32.36 -21.56 18.62
N GLY A 269 32.18 -22.56 19.48
CA GLY A 269 31.78 -22.39 20.87
C GLY A 269 32.87 -21.76 21.72
N VAL A 270 32.47 -20.95 22.71
CA VAL A 270 33.37 -20.18 23.58
C VAL A 270 34.38 -21.08 24.30
N VAL A 271 34.00 -22.29 24.71
CA VAL A 271 34.94 -23.24 25.35
C VAL A 271 36.07 -23.63 24.39
N LYS A 272 35.74 -23.92 23.13
CA LYS A 272 36.76 -24.26 22.13
C LYS A 272 37.64 -23.06 21.81
N LEU A 273 37.04 -21.88 21.60
CA LEU A 273 37.78 -20.64 21.32
C LEU A 273 38.74 -20.25 22.44
N LEU A 274 38.36 -20.46 23.72
CA LEU A 274 39.24 -20.22 24.85
C LEU A 274 40.39 -21.25 24.92
N ARG A 275 40.12 -22.51 24.58
CA ARG A 275 41.17 -23.55 24.47
C ARG A 275 42.16 -23.23 23.35
N GLU A 276 41.68 -22.79 22.20
CA GLU A 276 42.53 -22.33 21.07
C GLU A 276 43.37 -21.12 21.44
N LYS A 277 42.89 -20.28 22.36
CA LYS A 277 43.64 -19.17 22.95
C LYS A 277 44.69 -19.61 23.98
N GLY A 278 44.79 -20.89 24.31
CA GLY A 278 45.78 -21.46 25.23
C GLY A 278 45.32 -21.58 26.68
N PHE A 279 44.03 -21.36 26.98
CA PHE A 279 43.48 -21.63 28.31
C PHE A 279 43.13 -23.12 28.47
N THR A 280 43.27 -23.63 29.70
CA THR A 280 42.71 -24.92 30.10
C THR A 280 41.26 -24.69 30.55
N VAL A 281 40.32 -25.33 29.86
CA VAL A 281 38.88 -25.21 30.14
C VAL A 281 38.28 -26.57 30.44
N GLU A 282 37.84 -26.79 31.68
CA GLU A 282 37.42 -28.09 32.21
C GLU A 282 36.00 -28.04 32.79
N PRO A 283 35.19 -29.09 32.62
CA PRO A 283 33.86 -29.13 33.19
C PRO A 283 33.93 -29.26 34.73
N VAL A 284 33.00 -28.60 35.43
CA VAL A 284 32.84 -28.72 36.89
C VAL A 284 31.53 -29.42 37.20
N TYR A 285 31.62 -30.52 37.95
CA TYR A 285 30.46 -31.31 38.37
C TYR A 285 30.14 -31.07 39.84
N SER A 286 28.85 -31.02 40.16
CA SER A 286 28.36 -31.13 41.54
C SER A 286 27.11 -32.00 41.59
N SER A 287 27.05 -32.88 42.60
CA SER A 287 25.88 -33.69 42.91
C SER A 287 24.88 -32.97 43.82
N LYS A 288 25.26 -31.84 44.43
CA LYS A 288 24.41 -31.05 45.33
C LYS A 288 23.83 -29.86 44.60
N ARG A 289 22.51 -29.69 44.69
CA ARG A 289 21.79 -28.54 44.13
C ARG A 289 21.07 -27.77 45.21
N ILE A 290 20.98 -26.45 45.02
CA ILE A 290 20.34 -25.50 45.91
C ILE A 290 19.33 -24.71 45.08
N ALA A 291 18.07 -24.70 45.51
CA ALA A 291 17.06 -23.88 44.86
C ALA A 291 17.35 -22.39 45.07
N ALA A 292 17.11 -21.56 44.05
CA ALA A 292 17.34 -20.12 44.10
C ALA A 292 16.74 -19.41 45.31
N ARG A 293 15.53 -19.80 45.70
CA ARG A 293 14.80 -19.27 46.86
C ARG A 293 15.39 -19.68 48.21
N GLU A 294 16.22 -20.72 48.26
CA GLU A 294 16.84 -21.28 49.47
C GLU A 294 18.27 -20.78 49.64
N TYR A 295 18.89 -20.28 48.58
CA TYR A 295 20.20 -19.66 48.65
C TYR A 295 20.16 -18.38 49.52
N ARG A 296 21.14 -18.24 50.40
CA ARG A 296 21.27 -17.12 51.35
C ARG A 296 22.68 -16.55 51.22
N TYR A 297 22.77 -15.24 51.11
CA TYR A 297 24.02 -14.50 51.01
C TYR A 297 23.86 -13.14 51.68
N LYS A 298 24.99 -12.50 52.03
CA LYS A 298 24.98 -11.13 52.55
C LYS A 298 24.64 -10.17 51.41
N SER A 299 23.47 -9.54 51.49
CA SER A 299 23.00 -8.56 50.49
C SER A 299 23.44 -7.16 50.88
N LEU A 300 23.95 -6.40 49.91
CA LEU A 300 24.09 -4.95 49.96
C LEU A 300 22.79 -4.29 49.49
N GLU A 301 22.38 -3.22 50.15
CA GLU A 301 21.33 -2.33 49.65
C GLU A 301 21.93 -1.33 48.65
N PHE A 302 21.22 -1.11 47.53
CA PHE A 302 21.59 -0.10 46.55
C PHE A 302 20.86 1.21 46.83
N ALA A 303 21.55 2.33 46.55
CA ALA A 303 20.96 3.65 46.66
C ALA A 303 19.90 3.84 45.56
N TRP A 304 18.69 4.17 45.96
CA TRP A 304 17.66 4.66 45.06
C TRP A 304 18.01 6.08 44.61
N GLU A 305 17.83 6.38 43.33
CA GLU A 305 18.12 7.69 42.78
C GLU A 305 16.96 8.65 42.99
N LYS A 306 17.29 9.88 43.38
CA LYS A 306 16.32 10.99 43.41
C LYS A 306 16.11 11.50 42.00
N VAL A 307 14.87 11.44 41.54
CA VAL A 307 14.44 12.07 40.30
C VAL A 307 13.93 13.47 40.63
N SER A 308 14.64 14.48 40.14
CA SER A 308 14.23 15.88 40.23
C SER A 308 13.89 16.39 38.84
N VAL A 309 12.64 16.77 38.63
CA VAL A 309 12.19 17.48 37.43
C VAL A 309 12.71 18.93 37.42
N LYS A 310 12.56 19.61 36.28
CA LYS A 310 12.92 21.03 36.09
C LYS A 310 12.38 21.89 37.24
N ASP A 311 13.24 22.78 37.73
CA ASP A 311 13.01 23.63 38.91
C ASP A 311 12.85 22.91 40.26
N SER A 312 12.91 21.56 40.28
CA SER A 312 12.93 20.70 41.47
C SER A 312 11.80 21.00 42.46
N TRP A 313 10.58 21.21 41.95
CA TRP A 313 9.41 21.55 42.77
C TRP A 313 8.69 20.32 43.36
N TYR A 314 8.91 19.13 42.79
CA TYR A 314 8.60 17.84 43.42
C TYR A 314 9.75 16.86 43.22
N GLU A 315 9.77 15.78 44.00
CA GLU A 315 10.69 14.67 43.81
C GLU A 315 10.03 13.32 44.08
N ILE A 316 10.66 12.28 43.51
CA ILE A 316 10.32 10.87 43.71
C ILE A 316 11.60 10.04 43.57
N LEU A 317 11.66 8.90 44.25
CA LEU A 317 12.81 7.98 44.18
C LEU A 317 12.55 6.90 43.13
N MET A 318 13.57 6.53 42.35
CA MET A 318 13.55 5.37 41.43
C MET A 318 14.66 4.35 41.79
N PRO A 319 14.48 3.05 41.45
CA PRO A 319 15.44 1.99 41.81
C PRO A 319 16.77 2.06 41.04
N GLY A 320 16.87 2.94 40.05
CA GLY A 320 18.07 3.22 39.30
C GLY A 320 17.94 4.53 38.51
N LYS A 321 18.93 4.79 37.66
CA LYS A 321 19.00 6.01 36.86
C LYS A 321 17.80 6.17 35.93
N ALA A 322 17.12 7.31 36.05
CA ALA A 322 15.95 7.65 35.25
C ALA A 322 16.34 8.45 34.00
N ASP A 323 15.65 8.16 32.90
CA ASP A 323 15.81 8.83 31.62
C ASP A 323 14.70 9.86 31.41
N ALA A 324 15.09 11.09 31.07
CA ALA A 324 14.14 12.14 30.71
C ALA A 324 13.45 11.79 29.39
N MET A 325 12.12 11.84 29.35
CA MET A 325 11.30 11.53 28.17
C MET A 325 11.14 12.71 27.19
N GLY A 326 11.76 13.87 27.48
CA GLY A 326 11.63 15.10 26.71
C GLY A 326 10.28 15.82 26.90
N GLU A 327 10.15 17.02 26.32
CA GLU A 327 8.83 17.65 26.16
C GLU A 327 8.06 16.86 25.09
N THR A 328 6.99 16.17 25.48
CA THR A 328 6.09 15.53 24.51
C THR A 328 5.44 16.59 23.59
N ASN A 329 4.76 16.18 22.52
CA ASN A 329 3.95 17.07 21.68
C ASN A 329 2.86 17.87 22.45
N THR A 330 2.66 17.58 23.74
CA THR A 330 1.78 18.34 24.65
C THR A 330 2.59 19.37 25.45
N PRO A 331 2.28 20.68 25.36
CA PRO A 331 2.98 21.72 26.13
C PRO A 331 2.98 21.45 27.64
N GLY A 332 4.15 21.59 28.27
CA GLY A 332 4.30 21.52 29.73
C GLY A 332 4.23 20.12 30.34
N VAL A 333 4.38 19.06 29.53
CA VAL A 333 4.56 17.68 30.00
C VAL A 333 6.03 17.36 30.13
N GLU A 334 6.52 17.20 31.35
CA GLU A 334 7.87 16.73 31.66
C GLU A 334 7.78 15.36 32.33
N GLY A 335 8.46 14.35 31.79
CA GLY A 335 8.42 12.99 32.33
C GLY A 335 9.77 12.31 32.42
N HIS A 336 9.91 11.39 33.36
CA HIS A 336 11.10 10.57 33.58
C HIS A 336 10.69 9.09 33.68
N MET A 337 11.47 8.20 33.09
CA MET A 337 11.21 6.77 33.04
C MET A 337 12.43 5.95 33.44
N HIS A 338 12.21 4.83 34.13
CA HIS A 338 13.23 3.81 34.40
C HIS A 338 12.62 2.42 34.23
N PHE A 339 13.35 1.50 33.60
CA PHE A 339 12.94 0.10 33.51
C PHE A 339 13.80 -0.78 34.41
N ASP A 340 13.16 -1.39 35.41
CA ASP A 340 13.82 -2.30 36.35
C ASP A 340 13.69 -3.75 35.86
N PHE A 341 14.81 -4.31 35.39
CA PHE A 341 14.91 -5.70 34.91
C PHE A 341 14.78 -6.75 36.02
N LEU A 342 14.94 -6.37 37.29
CA LEU A 342 14.89 -7.32 38.41
C LEU A 342 13.48 -7.80 38.69
N GLU A 343 12.53 -6.86 38.62
CA GLU A 343 11.11 -7.08 38.88
C GLU A 343 10.25 -6.96 37.61
N PHE A 344 10.87 -6.65 36.46
CA PHE A 344 10.21 -6.38 35.18
C PHE A 344 9.16 -5.26 35.27
N ASN A 345 9.52 -4.16 35.95
CA ASN A 345 8.66 -3.02 36.20
C ASN A 345 9.15 -1.77 35.45
N PHE A 346 8.24 -1.06 34.77
CA PHE A 346 8.50 0.32 34.36
C PHE A 346 8.05 1.27 35.44
N TYR A 347 8.93 2.18 35.86
CA TYR A 347 8.66 3.30 36.74
C TYR A 347 8.59 4.57 35.91
N TYR A 348 7.51 5.35 36.06
CA TYR A 348 7.30 6.57 35.29
C TYR A 348 6.71 7.66 36.17
N THR A 349 7.22 8.88 36.04
CA THR A 349 6.64 10.09 36.64
C THR A 349 6.51 11.15 35.56
N ASN A 350 5.43 11.91 35.57
CA ASN A 350 5.34 13.13 34.78
C ASN A 350 4.55 14.23 35.48
N SER A 351 4.67 15.44 34.96
CA SER A 351 3.83 16.56 35.34
C SER A 351 3.22 17.18 34.10
N THR A 352 1.89 17.35 34.07
CA THR A 352 1.13 17.93 32.94
C THR A 352 0.48 19.24 33.36
N LEU A 353 0.63 20.29 32.56
CA LEU A 353 -0.05 21.56 32.81
C LEU A 353 -1.57 21.39 32.76
N MET A 354 -2.24 21.92 33.78
CA MET A 354 -3.69 22.06 33.83
C MET A 354 -4.06 23.47 33.39
N SER A 355 -4.90 23.59 32.36
CA SER A 355 -5.58 24.86 32.09
C SER A 355 -6.52 25.17 33.25
N ARG A 356 -6.73 26.46 33.55
CA ARG A 356 -7.74 26.92 34.52
C ARG A 356 -9.18 26.51 34.18
N TYR A 357 -9.39 25.94 33.00
CA TYR A 357 -10.66 25.46 32.45
C TYR A 357 -10.73 23.93 32.30
N VAL A 358 -9.76 23.20 32.88
CA VAL A 358 -9.76 21.74 32.90
C VAL A 358 -9.55 21.29 34.34
N ASN A 359 -10.61 20.84 35.02
CA ASN A 359 -10.50 20.17 36.31
C ASN A 359 -9.59 18.94 36.21
N ALA A 360 -8.76 18.77 37.24
CA ALA A 360 -7.91 17.62 37.50
C ALA A 360 -8.59 16.27 37.25
N ASP A 361 -9.84 16.12 37.70
CA ASP A 361 -10.58 14.86 37.56
C ASP A 361 -10.89 14.54 36.09
N SER A 362 -11.21 15.55 35.27
CA SER A 362 -11.43 15.38 33.83
C SER A 362 -10.12 15.06 33.11
N LEU A 363 -9.03 15.75 33.46
CA LEU A 363 -7.71 15.47 32.88
C LEU A 363 -7.23 14.06 33.24
N LEU A 364 -7.34 13.66 34.51
CA LEU A 364 -6.97 12.34 35.00
C LEU A 364 -7.83 11.24 34.38
N SER A 365 -9.14 11.48 34.25
CA SER A 365 -10.06 10.58 33.52
C SER A 365 -9.69 10.46 32.03
N SER A 366 -9.28 11.55 31.38
CA SER A 366 -8.82 11.52 29.99
C SER A 366 -7.51 10.74 29.85
N MET A 367 -6.60 10.84 30.83
CA MET A 367 -5.35 10.09 30.86
C MET A 367 -5.61 8.61 31.09
N VAL A 368 -6.48 8.28 32.04
CA VAL A 368 -6.95 6.91 32.26
C VAL A 368 -7.57 6.40 30.95
N THR A 369 -8.52 7.12 30.34
CA THR A 369 -9.16 6.75 29.06
C THR A 369 -8.18 6.54 27.92
N ARG A 370 -7.18 7.43 27.75
CA ARG A 370 -6.11 7.24 26.75
C ARG A 370 -5.28 5.99 27.01
N ASN A 371 -5.05 5.66 28.29
CA ASN A 371 -4.35 4.43 28.69
C ASN A 371 -5.26 3.18 28.67
N LEU A 372 -6.58 3.36 28.57
CA LEU A 372 -7.59 2.31 28.58
C LEU A 372 -7.82 1.67 27.20
N LYS A 373 -6.99 1.84 26.16
CA LYS A 373 -7.11 1.21 24.80
C LYS A 373 -7.51 -0.30 24.84
N GLY A 374 -8.77 -0.64 25.09
CA GLY A 374 -9.25 -2.01 25.42
C GLY A 374 -9.06 -2.50 26.87
N LYS A 375 -8.53 -1.70 27.80
CA LYS A 375 -8.25 -2.05 29.22
C LYS A 375 -9.43 -1.74 30.14
N LYS A 376 -9.47 -2.35 31.34
CA LYS A 376 -10.49 -2.11 32.38
C LYS A 376 -9.88 -1.49 33.62
N VAL A 377 -10.57 -0.53 34.23
CA VAL A 377 -10.27 -0.06 35.59
C VAL A 377 -10.74 -1.13 36.58
N ILE A 378 -9.81 -1.67 37.37
CA ILE A 378 -10.08 -2.66 38.42
C ILE A 378 -10.40 -1.96 39.75
N SER A 379 -9.73 -0.84 40.03
CA SER A 379 -9.86 -0.09 41.26
C SER A 379 -9.63 1.38 41.02
N GLU A 380 -10.44 2.21 41.67
CA GLU A 380 -10.24 3.65 41.84
C GLU A 380 -10.40 3.94 43.33
N LYS A 381 -9.45 4.67 43.94
CA LYS A 381 -9.57 5.10 45.33
C LYS A 381 -8.89 6.45 45.57
N PRO A 382 -9.42 7.27 46.50
CA PRO A 382 -8.69 8.41 47.01
C PRO A 382 -7.44 7.94 47.76
N ILE A 383 -6.36 8.71 47.65
CA ILE A 383 -5.10 8.47 48.37
C ILE A 383 -4.54 9.80 48.91
N THR A 384 -3.72 9.70 49.95
CA THR A 384 -2.92 10.81 50.47
C THR A 384 -1.50 10.31 50.68
N ILE A 385 -0.53 10.95 50.05
CA ILE A 385 0.90 10.62 50.18
C ILE A 385 1.64 11.88 50.63
N ASN A 386 2.35 11.80 51.75
CA ASN A 386 3.13 12.91 52.31
C ASN A 386 2.36 14.25 52.38
N GLY A 387 1.06 14.19 52.71
CA GLY A 387 0.17 15.36 52.83
C GLY A 387 -0.47 15.85 51.53
N VAL A 388 -0.19 15.23 50.40
CA VAL A 388 -0.78 15.58 49.08
C VAL A 388 -1.91 14.61 48.75
N SER A 389 -3.11 15.16 48.55
CA SER A 389 -4.30 14.39 48.16
C SER A 389 -4.31 14.09 46.67
N GLY A 390 -4.73 12.88 46.29
CA GLY A 390 -4.81 12.43 44.92
C GLY A 390 -5.73 11.22 44.75
N LYS A 391 -5.66 10.59 43.57
CA LYS A 391 -6.39 9.35 43.25
C LYS A 391 -5.43 8.28 42.74
N GLU A 392 -5.68 7.03 43.12
CA GLU A 392 -4.99 5.86 42.60
C GLU A 392 -5.93 5.03 41.73
N PHE A 393 -5.44 4.62 40.57
CA PHE A 393 -6.11 3.74 39.62
C PHE A 393 -5.28 2.47 39.45
N VAL A 394 -5.97 1.33 39.39
CA VAL A 394 -5.39 0.07 38.92
C VAL A 394 -6.09 -0.31 37.63
N ILE A 395 -5.32 -0.41 36.55
CA ILE A 395 -5.79 -0.69 35.20
C ILE A 395 -5.20 -2.04 34.74
N HIS A 396 -5.97 -2.81 33.96
CA HIS A 396 -5.52 -4.10 33.43
C HIS A 396 -6.10 -4.45 32.07
N ASP A 397 -5.29 -5.11 31.25
CA ASP A 397 -5.67 -5.77 30.00
C ASP A 397 -4.83 -7.02 29.71
N GLN A 398 -4.84 -7.50 28.46
CA GLN A 398 -4.05 -8.64 28.03
C GLN A 398 -2.52 -8.39 28.03
N SER A 399 -2.09 -7.13 28.13
CA SER A 399 -0.70 -6.70 28.03
C SER A 399 -0.04 -6.54 29.40
N GLY A 400 -0.81 -6.37 30.48
CA GLY A 400 -0.29 -6.31 31.85
C GLY A 400 -1.17 -5.52 32.82
N TYR A 401 -0.57 -5.08 33.93
CA TYR A 401 -1.17 -4.29 34.99
C TYR A 401 -0.50 -2.93 35.11
N ILE A 402 -1.28 -1.91 35.42
CA ILE A 402 -0.81 -0.55 35.66
C ILE A 402 -1.35 -0.07 36.99
N ARG A 403 -0.47 0.48 37.84
CA ARG A 403 -0.84 1.27 39.01
C ARG A 403 -0.47 2.72 38.72
N LEU A 404 -1.47 3.61 38.69
CA LEU A 404 -1.31 5.03 38.38
C LEU A 404 -1.83 5.86 39.55
N GLN A 405 -1.04 6.83 40.00
CA GLN A 405 -1.43 7.84 40.98
C GLN A 405 -1.44 9.22 40.32
N GLY A 406 -2.53 9.97 40.48
CA GLY A 406 -2.66 11.35 40.02
C GLY A 406 -2.81 12.31 41.20
N PHE A 407 -1.93 13.30 41.27
CA PHE A 407 -1.90 14.32 42.32
C PHE A 407 -2.13 15.71 41.70
N PRO A 408 -3.34 16.26 41.82
CA PRO A 408 -3.59 17.62 41.36
C PRO A 408 -2.93 18.64 42.29
N THR A 409 -2.27 19.61 41.67
CA THR A 409 -1.74 20.82 42.30
C THR A 409 -2.34 22.03 41.56
N ASN A 410 -2.13 23.26 42.06
CA ASN A 410 -2.80 24.48 41.55
C ASN A 410 -2.91 24.58 40.01
N SER A 411 -1.82 24.39 39.28
CA SER A 411 -1.78 24.49 37.80
C SER A 411 -1.23 23.25 37.10
N VAL A 412 -1.04 22.13 37.82
CA VAL A 412 -0.35 20.94 37.29
C VAL A 412 -0.92 19.66 37.88
N LEU A 413 -1.10 18.65 37.05
CA LEU A 413 -1.36 17.28 37.46
C LEU A 413 -0.05 16.49 37.43
N VAL A 414 0.43 16.03 38.59
CA VAL A 414 1.55 15.08 38.65
C VAL A 414 0.99 13.67 38.54
N THR A 415 1.55 12.85 37.64
CA THR A 415 1.20 11.43 37.55
C THR A 415 2.40 10.55 37.79
N ASN A 416 2.23 9.55 38.67
CA ASN A 416 3.21 8.53 38.96
C ASN A 416 2.64 7.18 38.53
N MET A 417 3.42 6.33 37.87
CA MET A 417 2.94 5.08 37.32
C MET A 417 3.97 3.96 37.46
N ILE A 418 3.46 2.76 37.76
CA ILE A 418 4.18 1.50 37.54
C ILE A 418 3.42 0.67 36.50
N ILE A 419 4.12 0.16 35.49
CA ILE A 419 3.62 -0.83 34.54
C ILE A 419 4.33 -2.16 34.83
N SER A 420 3.56 -3.23 35.03
CA SER A 420 4.09 -4.54 35.36
C SER A 420 3.33 -5.67 34.66
N GLN A 421 3.98 -6.82 34.48
CA GLN A 421 3.34 -8.03 33.98
C GLN A 421 2.55 -8.79 35.06
N LYS A 422 2.92 -8.64 36.34
CA LYS A 422 2.30 -9.36 37.47
C LYS A 422 1.59 -8.38 38.39
N LYS A 423 0.38 -8.76 38.84
CA LYS A 423 -0.44 -7.91 39.71
C LYS A 423 0.24 -7.62 41.05
N ASP A 424 0.86 -8.63 41.67
CA ASP A 424 1.47 -8.50 42.99
C ASP A 424 2.69 -7.56 42.98
N SER A 425 3.38 -7.47 41.84
CA SER A 425 4.50 -6.55 41.64
C SER A 425 4.08 -5.06 41.71
N LEU A 426 2.80 -4.73 41.47
CA LEU A 426 2.29 -3.35 41.66
C LEU A 426 2.33 -2.86 43.11
N TYR A 427 2.39 -3.80 44.06
CA TYR A 427 2.38 -3.54 45.50
C TYR A 427 3.58 -4.15 46.22
N GLY A 428 4.65 -4.50 45.49
CA GLY A 428 5.91 -4.97 46.05
C GLY A 428 6.61 -3.90 46.90
N VAL A 429 7.65 -4.30 47.65
CA VAL A 429 8.41 -3.42 48.54
C VAL A 429 8.96 -2.20 47.79
N GLU A 430 9.65 -2.45 46.68
CA GLU A 430 10.23 -1.41 45.82
C GLU A 430 9.13 -0.56 45.15
N ALA A 431 8.03 -1.17 44.69
CA ALA A 431 6.91 -0.43 44.11
C ALA A 431 6.25 0.54 45.11
N ASN A 432 6.04 0.11 46.35
CA ASN A 432 5.52 0.98 47.40
C ASN A 432 6.54 2.05 47.81
N ARG A 433 7.84 1.72 47.81
CA ARG A 433 8.90 2.71 48.06
C ARG A 433 8.88 3.84 47.03
N PHE A 434 8.73 3.52 45.74
CA PHE A 434 8.54 4.50 44.67
C PHE A 434 7.36 5.44 44.98
N PHE A 435 6.14 4.90 45.12
CA PHE A 435 4.95 5.73 45.32
C PHE A 435 4.98 6.54 46.63
N ASN A 436 5.42 5.94 47.74
CA ASN A 436 5.48 6.61 49.04
C ASN A 436 6.59 7.67 49.14
N SER A 437 7.56 7.66 48.22
CA SER A 437 8.62 8.65 48.16
C SER A 437 8.21 9.98 47.52
N PHE A 438 7.05 10.02 46.85
CA PHE A 438 6.56 11.23 46.20
C PHE A 438 6.35 12.36 47.22
N ARG A 439 6.98 13.52 46.97
CA ARG A 439 6.77 14.72 47.79
C ARG A 439 6.86 15.99 46.95
N VAL A 440 5.97 16.93 47.25
CA VAL A 440 6.02 18.30 46.73
C VAL A 440 6.92 19.11 47.65
N LEU A 441 7.97 19.72 47.09
CA LEU A 441 8.99 20.46 47.83
C LEU A 441 8.66 21.94 47.99
N LYS A 442 8.04 22.52 46.96
CA LYS A 442 7.64 23.92 46.91
C LYS A 442 6.52 24.08 45.88
N GLU A 443 5.80 25.19 45.98
CA GLU A 443 4.85 25.57 44.93
C GLU A 443 5.61 25.81 43.61
N ARG A 444 5.09 25.28 42.51
CA ARG A 444 5.68 25.50 41.19
C ARG A 444 5.52 26.98 40.82
N PRO A 445 6.59 27.69 40.43
CA PRO A 445 6.46 29.04 39.91
C PRO A 445 5.59 29.06 38.66
N SER A 446 4.54 29.90 38.64
CA SER A 446 3.72 30.07 37.44
C SER A 446 4.47 30.88 36.38
N SER A 447 4.48 30.40 35.13
CA SER A 447 5.10 31.15 34.03
C SER A 447 4.13 32.20 33.47
N ALA A 448 4.46 33.48 33.62
CA ALA A 448 3.83 34.57 32.88
C ALA A 448 4.57 34.79 31.54
N ILE A 449 3.87 35.29 30.52
CA ILE A 449 4.53 35.80 29.32
C ILE A 449 5.47 36.94 29.71
N ALA A 450 6.77 36.74 29.49
CA ALA A 450 7.80 37.77 29.63
C ALA A 450 7.80 38.64 28.36
N GLY A 451 8.20 39.92 28.48
CA GLY A 451 8.03 40.98 27.49
C GLY A 451 8.05 40.56 26.00
N TRP A 452 7.15 41.17 25.21
CA TRP A 452 6.99 40.89 23.79
C TRP A 452 8.04 41.62 22.97
N THR A 453 8.71 40.90 22.08
CA THR A 453 9.69 41.46 21.15
C THR A 453 9.48 40.89 19.76
N ILE A 454 9.88 41.65 18.74
CA ILE A 454 9.89 41.14 17.36
C ILE A 454 11.11 40.23 17.22
N HIS A 455 10.87 38.95 16.95
CA HIS A 455 11.91 37.97 16.68
C HIS A 455 12.08 37.83 15.18
N ARG A 456 13.33 37.93 14.73
CA ARG A 456 13.72 37.71 13.33
C ARG A 456 14.18 36.26 13.17
N LEU A 457 13.36 35.45 12.51
CA LEU A 457 13.57 34.02 12.31
C LEU A 457 14.10 33.78 10.89
N GLU A 458 15.41 33.96 10.71
CA GLU A 458 16.06 33.90 9.38
C GLU A 458 15.81 32.57 8.66
N ASP A 459 15.97 31.44 9.35
CA ASP A 459 15.75 30.11 8.77
C ASP A 459 14.31 29.90 8.30
N GLU A 460 13.36 30.44 9.06
CA GLU A 460 11.94 30.38 8.75
C GLU A 460 11.51 31.49 7.78
N GLY A 461 12.40 32.42 7.43
CA GLY A 461 12.15 33.46 6.44
C GLY A 461 11.07 34.46 6.86
N CYS A 462 10.88 34.67 8.16
CA CYS A 462 9.91 35.62 8.69
C CYS A 462 10.41 36.35 9.95
N SER A 463 9.76 37.45 10.29
CA SER A 463 9.81 38.03 11.63
C SER A 463 8.42 38.07 12.22
N VAL A 464 8.30 37.83 13.52
CA VAL A 464 7.01 37.73 14.23
C VAL A 464 7.16 38.26 15.66
N LEU A 465 6.10 38.81 16.23
CA LEU A 465 6.07 39.20 17.64
C LEU A 465 5.93 37.93 18.50
N LEU A 466 6.89 37.64 19.38
CA LEU A 466 6.79 36.52 20.34
C LEU A 466 7.18 37.00 21.74
N PRO A 467 6.68 36.35 22.81
CA PRO A 467 7.19 36.54 24.16
C PRO A 467 8.65 36.18 24.28
N SER A 468 9.39 36.81 25.19
CA SER A 468 10.80 36.46 25.45
C SER A 468 11.02 35.03 25.97
N ASN A 469 9.99 34.39 26.53
CA ASN A 469 10.05 33.05 27.12
C ASN A 469 9.45 31.94 26.22
N PHE A 470 9.36 32.17 24.92
CA PHE A 470 8.97 31.11 23.99
C PHE A 470 9.97 29.96 23.97
N THR A 471 9.47 28.78 23.59
CA THR A 471 10.26 27.56 23.37
C THR A 471 10.15 27.15 21.91
N VAL A 472 11.17 26.46 21.41
CA VAL A 472 11.24 25.99 20.03
C VAL A 472 11.43 24.49 20.03
N SER A 473 10.62 23.78 19.27
CA SER A 473 10.85 22.36 18.97
C SER A 473 12.04 22.22 18.01
N GLY A 474 12.75 21.09 18.08
CA GLY A 474 13.64 20.71 16.98
C GLY A 474 12.85 20.58 15.68
N ARG A 475 13.51 20.73 14.54
CA ARG A 475 12.87 20.49 13.23
C ARG A 475 12.47 19.02 13.12
N THR A 476 11.19 18.75 12.99
CA THR A 476 10.63 17.40 12.85
C THR A 476 10.13 17.18 11.42
N PHE A 477 10.22 15.96 10.92
CA PHE A 477 9.60 15.57 9.66
C PHE A 477 8.21 15.01 9.95
N ASN A 478 7.21 15.45 9.20
CA ASN A 478 5.85 14.91 9.24
C ASN A 478 5.62 14.11 7.94
N PRO A 479 5.59 12.76 8.00
CA PRO A 479 5.42 11.90 6.82
C PRO A 479 4.08 12.12 6.10
N ASP A 480 2.97 12.28 6.84
CA ASP A 480 1.62 12.43 6.29
C ASP A 480 1.48 13.65 5.38
N SER A 481 2.17 14.73 5.75
CA SER A 481 2.20 15.96 4.95
C SER A 481 3.43 16.06 4.05
N SER A 482 4.41 15.17 4.23
CA SER A 482 5.73 15.25 3.58
C SER A 482 6.39 16.62 3.77
N MET A 483 6.27 17.19 4.98
CA MET A 483 6.81 18.50 5.33
C MET A 483 7.71 18.43 6.56
N PHE A 484 8.77 19.23 6.59
CA PHE A 484 9.46 19.58 7.83
C PHE A 484 8.69 20.66 8.58
N MET A 485 8.67 20.56 9.90
CA MET A 485 7.95 21.45 10.79
C MET A 485 8.88 21.97 11.90
N THR A 486 8.81 23.27 12.16
CA THR A 486 9.40 23.92 13.33
C THR A 486 8.27 24.62 14.09
N THR A 487 8.03 24.23 15.34
CA THR A 487 7.03 24.86 16.21
C THR A 487 7.69 25.74 17.26
N TYR A 488 7.29 27.01 17.28
CA TYR A 488 7.55 28.02 18.29
C TYR A 488 6.31 28.13 19.17
N LYS A 489 6.45 27.98 20.49
CA LYS A 489 5.31 27.98 21.41
C LYS A 489 5.61 28.77 22.68
N ALA A 490 4.60 29.44 23.23
CA ALA A 490 4.68 30.03 24.57
C ALA A 490 3.37 29.85 25.33
N VAL A 491 3.47 29.91 26.65
CA VAL A 491 2.34 29.71 27.57
C VAL A 491 2.33 30.87 28.59
N ASP A 492 1.18 31.53 28.72
CA ASP A 492 0.86 32.41 29.84
C ASP A 492 -0.03 31.64 30.82
N GLU A 493 0.55 30.97 31.80
CA GLU A 493 -0.21 30.20 32.79
C GLU A 493 -1.11 31.13 33.63
N LYS A 494 -0.67 32.37 33.88
CA LYS A 494 -1.44 33.35 34.68
C LYS A 494 -2.70 33.81 33.95
N ARG A 495 -2.62 34.03 32.64
CA ARG A 495 -3.76 34.46 31.81
C ARG A 495 -4.50 33.32 31.13
N GLY A 496 -3.96 32.11 31.14
CA GLY A 496 -4.53 30.95 30.43
C GLY A 496 -4.39 31.05 28.91
N CYS A 497 -3.33 31.70 28.41
CA CYS A 497 -3.10 31.89 26.98
C CYS A 497 -2.05 30.90 26.46
N LEU A 498 -2.31 30.33 25.29
CA LEU A 498 -1.41 29.45 24.54
C LEU A 498 -1.19 30.06 23.16
N LEU A 499 0.06 30.12 22.71
CA LEU A 499 0.39 30.63 21.38
C LEU A 499 1.34 29.70 20.64
N PHE A 500 1.16 29.65 19.33
CA PHE A 500 1.92 28.81 18.42
C PHE A 500 2.22 29.56 17.12
N LEU A 501 3.48 29.54 16.71
CA LEU A 501 3.90 29.70 15.33
C LEU A 501 4.45 28.36 14.84
N ILE A 502 3.86 27.80 13.81
CA ILE A 502 4.34 26.61 13.14
C ILE A 502 4.81 27.02 11.75
N SER A 503 6.11 26.87 11.48
CA SER A 503 6.64 26.98 10.13
C SER A 503 6.77 25.58 9.53
N MET A 504 6.27 25.41 8.31
CA MET A 504 6.36 24.16 7.57
C MET A 504 7.03 24.39 6.22
N ARG A 505 7.84 23.43 5.80
CA ARG A 505 8.59 23.46 4.53
C ARG A 505 8.42 22.11 3.86
N ILE A 506 8.05 22.08 2.58
CA ILE A 506 7.95 20.81 1.85
C ILE A 506 9.30 20.11 1.88
N ALA A 507 9.30 18.80 2.13
CA ALA A 507 10.52 18.03 2.19
C ALA A 507 11.13 17.83 0.79
N PRO A 508 12.46 17.62 0.69
CA PRO A 508 13.11 17.29 -0.57
C PRO A 508 12.40 16.15 -1.28
N GLY A 509 12.05 16.34 -2.55
CA GLY A 509 11.45 15.32 -3.42
C GLY A 509 9.93 15.44 -3.51
N TYR A 510 9.35 16.29 -2.67
CA TYR A 510 7.92 16.55 -2.65
C TYR A 510 7.61 17.95 -3.21
N TYR A 511 6.35 18.14 -3.57
CA TYR A 511 5.76 19.41 -4.00
C TYR A 511 4.27 19.41 -3.67
N SER A 512 3.66 20.59 -3.57
CA SER A 512 2.23 20.70 -3.24
C SER A 512 1.38 20.77 -4.49
N THR A 513 0.48 19.80 -4.69
CA THR A 513 -0.51 19.82 -5.78
C THR A 513 -1.83 20.50 -5.39
N TRP A 514 -2.04 20.78 -4.10
CA TRP A 514 -3.32 21.29 -3.57
C TRP A 514 -3.08 22.47 -2.61
N ASP A 515 -3.41 23.69 -3.03
CA ASP A 515 -3.24 24.90 -2.20
C ASP A 515 -4.59 25.43 -1.69
N THR A 516 -5.54 25.75 -2.59
CA THR A 516 -6.83 26.34 -2.18
C THR A 516 -7.78 25.30 -1.57
N THR A 517 -7.79 24.09 -2.12
CA THR A 517 -8.55 22.95 -1.57
C THR A 517 -8.01 22.51 -0.21
N TYR A 518 -6.71 22.73 0.08
CA TYR A 518 -6.12 22.45 1.38
C TYR A 518 -6.78 23.27 2.50
N PHE A 519 -6.98 24.58 2.29
CA PHE A 519 -7.66 25.42 3.28
C PHE A 519 -9.11 24.96 3.53
N LYS A 520 -9.81 24.52 2.48
CA LYS A 520 -11.16 23.97 2.61
C LYS A 520 -11.17 22.67 3.42
N ALA A 521 -10.31 21.71 3.07
CA ALA A 521 -10.22 20.43 3.77
C ALA A 521 -9.90 20.62 5.26
N LEU A 522 -8.95 21.51 5.58
CA LEU A 522 -8.60 21.83 6.97
C LEU A 522 -9.76 22.51 7.71
N LYS A 523 -10.48 23.42 7.05
CA LYS A 523 -11.66 24.05 7.64
C LYS A 523 -12.74 23.02 7.96
N ASP A 524 -12.99 22.08 7.06
CA ASP A 524 -13.96 21.00 7.24
C ASP A 524 -13.54 20.06 8.39
N GLU A 525 -12.25 19.74 8.51
CA GLU A 525 -11.69 18.96 9.63
C GLU A 525 -11.90 19.66 10.99
N ILE A 526 -11.63 20.97 11.06
CA ILE A 526 -11.85 21.77 12.27
C ILE A 526 -13.35 21.80 12.61
N ALA A 527 -14.22 21.97 11.62
CA ALA A 527 -15.66 22.05 11.80
C ALA A 527 -16.31 20.72 12.24
N ALA A 528 -15.66 19.59 11.98
CA ALA A 528 -16.13 18.26 12.40
C ALA A 528 -16.00 18.03 13.92
N LYS A 529 -15.27 18.87 14.65
CA LYS A 529 -15.05 18.71 16.10
C LYS A 529 -16.30 19.16 16.89
N PRO A 530 -16.90 18.29 17.73
CA PRO A 530 -18.23 18.52 18.33
C PRO A 530 -18.30 19.73 19.27
N ASN A 531 -17.16 20.16 19.83
CA ASN A 531 -17.09 21.26 20.79
C ASN A 531 -16.47 22.54 20.19
N VAL A 532 -16.33 22.63 18.87
CA VAL A 532 -15.70 23.76 18.17
C VAL A 532 -16.68 24.40 17.21
N LYS A 533 -16.77 25.73 17.23
CA LYS A 533 -17.64 26.51 16.36
C LYS A 533 -16.86 27.65 15.71
N PHE A 534 -16.95 27.79 14.38
CA PHE A 534 -16.44 28.98 13.70
C PHE A 534 -17.31 30.20 14.04
N ILE A 535 -16.68 31.24 14.59
CA ILE A 535 -17.28 32.58 14.75
C ILE A 535 -17.11 33.37 13.45
N LYS A 536 -15.88 33.36 12.90
CA LYS A 536 -15.53 34.06 11.66
C LYS A 536 -14.47 33.26 10.91
N SER A 537 -14.53 33.30 9.59
CA SER A 537 -13.47 32.81 8.72
C SER A 537 -13.45 33.60 7.41
N SER A 538 -12.26 33.87 6.87
CA SER A 538 -12.10 34.53 5.57
C SER A 538 -10.88 33.98 4.84
N TYR A 539 -11.04 33.79 3.54
CA TYR A 539 -9.92 33.62 2.61
C TYR A 539 -9.46 35.02 2.19
N LEU A 540 -8.17 35.32 2.33
CA LEU A 540 -7.59 36.63 1.99
C LEU A 540 -6.14 36.47 1.51
N ALA A 541 -5.50 37.59 1.16
CA ALA A 541 -4.08 37.64 0.88
C ALA A 541 -3.34 38.43 1.98
N ILE A 542 -2.30 37.86 2.57
CA ILE A 542 -1.43 38.52 3.54
C ILE A 542 -0.07 38.75 2.88
N GLN A 543 0.31 40.02 2.71
CA GLN A 543 1.55 40.40 2.01
C GLN A 543 1.68 39.78 0.60
N GLY A 544 0.54 39.62 -0.09
CA GLY A 544 0.47 39.02 -1.43
C GLY A 544 0.39 37.49 -1.47
N TYR A 545 0.40 36.81 -0.31
CA TYR A 545 0.33 35.35 -0.21
C TYR A 545 -1.07 34.88 0.21
N PRO A 546 -1.61 33.80 -0.39
CA PRO A 546 -2.91 33.25 -0.04
C PRO A 546 -2.95 32.80 1.43
N ALA A 547 -4.04 33.14 2.12
CA ALA A 547 -4.20 32.87 3.54
C ALA A 547 -5.66 32.56 3.93
N LEU A 548 -5.81 31.71 4.95
CA LEU A 548 -7.06 31.47 5.67
C LEU A 548 -6.92 32.03 7.09
N SER A 549 -7.73 33.03 7.43
CA SER A 549 -7.84 33.55 8.80
C SER A 549 -9.18 33.15 9.42
N TYR A 550 -9.17 32.80 10.70
CA TYR A 550 -10.34 32.32 11.40
C TYR A 550 -10.34 32.69 12.90
N LEU A 551 -11.56 32.74 13.45
CA LEU A 551 -11.85 32.84 14.86
C LEU A 551 -12.86 31.74 15.22
N LEU A 552 -12.52 30.94 16.23
CA LEU A 552 -13.32 29.82 16.72
C LEU A 552 -13.70 30.06 18.19
N GLU A 553 -14.83 29.48 18.59
CA GLU A 553 -15.21 29.25 19.97
C GLU A 553 -15.10 27.76 20.26
N ALA A 554 -14.38 27.40 21.31
CA ALA A 554 -14.38 26.06 21.88
C ALA A 554 -15.14 26.06 23.21
N SER A 555 -16.18 25.23 23.33
CA SER A 555 -17.00 25.11 24.53
C SER A 555 -16.59 23.90 25.37
N SER A 556 -16.53 24.07 26.69
CA SER A 556 -16.34 23.00 27.68
C SER A 556 -17.32 23.17 28.84
N ASP A 557 -17.46 22.14 29.69
CA ASP A 557 -18.31 22.16 30.90
C ASP A 557 -17.93 23.30 31.89
N GLU A 558 -16.73 23.87 31.76
CA GLU A 558 -16.17 24.88 32.68
C GLU A 558 -16.01 26.28 32.04
N GLY A 559 -16.37 26.47 30.77
CA GLY A 559 -16.36 27.78 30.12
C GLY A 559 -16.00 27.77 28.63
N LYS A 560 -15.94 28.99 28.07
CA LYS A 560 -15.62 29.26 26.65
C LYS A 560 -14.16 29.68 26.48
N VAL A 561 -13.50 29.11 25.48
CA VAL A 561 -12.16 29.50 25.02
C VAL A 561 -12.29 29.98 23.58
N GLU A 562 -11.67 31.12 23.26
CA GLU A 562 -11.53 31.56 21.88
C GLU A 562 -10.22 31.06 21.30
N LEU A 563 -10.25 30.71 20.02
CA LEU A 563 -9.07 30.38 19.25
C LEU A 563 -9.04 31.25 17.99
N VAL A 564 -8.00 32.07 17.86
CA VAL A 564 -7.74 32.88 16.66
C VAL A 564 -6.59 32.26 15.90
N GLY A 565 -6.69 32.17 14.59
CA GLY A 565 -5.61 31.62 13.78
C GLY A 565 -5.57 32.14 12.35
N THR A 566 -4.39 32.07 11.76
CA THR A 566 -4.11 32.44 10.37
C THR A 566 -3.12 31.45 9.79
N ILE A 567 -3.42 30.96 8.59
CA ILE A 567 -2.59 30.04 7.82
C ILE A 567 -2.21 30.72 6.53
N ILE A 568 -0.92 30.72 6.19
CA ILE A 568 -0.37 31.44 5.03
C ILE A 568 0.47 30.50 4.20
N ASN A 569 0.19 30.44 2.89
CA ASN A 569 0.97 29.65 1.94
C ASN A 569 1.89 30.58 1.13
N ARG A 570 3.20 30.46 1.36
CA ARG A 570 4.26 31.21 0.68
C ARG A 570 5.06 30.25 -0.19
N GLY A 571 4.51 29.94 -1.36
CA GLY A 571 5.09 28.94 -2.25
C GLY A 571 5.13 27.56 -1.58
N ASN A 572 6.30 26.94 -1.55
CA ASN A 572 6.52 25.65 -0.89
C ASN A 572 6.78 25.75 0.63
N ARG A 573 6.49 26.91 1.25
CA ARG A 573 6.48 27.10 2.70
C ARG A 573 5.08 27.43 3.21
N LYS A 574 4.71 26.92 4.38
CA LYS A 574 3.43 27.22 5.05
C LYS A 574 3.69 27.75 6.46
N TYR A 575 2.85 28.66 6.93
CA TYR A 575 2.95 29.25 8.26
C TYR A 575 1.60 29.22 8.95
N TYR A 576 1.56 28.70 10.17
CA TYR A 576 0.37 28.65 11.01
C TYR A 576 0.65 29.49 12.24
N LEU A 577 -0.12 30.54 12.42
CA LEU A 577 -0.13 31.32 13.64
C LEU A 577 -1.47 31.06 14.28
N TYR A 578 -1.49 30.58 15.51
CA TYR A 578 -2.74 30.51 16.27
C TYR A 578 -2.50 30.72 17.75
N ALA A 579 -3.53 31.24 18.41
CA ALA A 579 -3.55 31.44 19.84
C ALA A 579 -4.90 30.98 20.42
N ALA A 580 -4.85 30.27 21.54
CA ALA A 580 -6.00 29.91 22.34
C ALA A 580 -5.97 30.74 23.63
N TYR A 581 -7.06 31.42 23.94
CA TYR A 581 -7.12 32.34 25.06
C TYR A 581 -8.55 32.43 25.62
N PRO A 582 -8.69 32.84 26.88
CA PRO A 582 -10.01 32.98 27.47
C PRO A 582 -10.77 34.17 26.90
N ASP A 583 -12.09 34.08 26.82
CA ASP A 583 -12.95 35.14 26.28
C ASP A 583 -12.94 36.40 27.18
N ASN A 584 -11.95 37.27 26.95
CA ASN A 584 -11.79 38.58 27.58
C ASN A 584 -11.02 39.53 26.66
N ASP A 585 -11.34 40.83 26.73
CA ASP A 585 -10.85 41.85 25.80
C ASP A 585 -9.32 42.00 25.81
N THR A 586 -8.68 41.91 26.98
CA THR A 586 -7.23 42.07 27.11
C THR A 586 -6.47 40.96 26.39
N SER A 587 -6.91 39.71 26.55
CA SER A 587 -6.29 38.56 25.87
C SER A 587 -6.57 38.60 24.37
N ARG A 588 -7.79 38.97 23.98
CA ARG A 588 -8.19 39.09 22.58
C ARG A 588 -7.34 40.12 21.81
N LEU A 589 -7.10 41.29 22.39
CA LEU A 589 -6.27 42.33 21.77
C LEU A 589 -4.82 41.87 21.58
N GLN A 590 -4.21 41.33 22.64
CA GLN A 590 -2.81 40.88 22.60
C GLN A 590 -2.60 39.71 21.63
N MET A 591 -3.52 38.74 21.59
CA MET A 591 -3.42 37.61 20.67
C MET A 591 -3.66 38.04 19.23
N LYS A 592 -4.52 39.04 18.98
CA LYS A 592 -4.69 39.62 17.65
C LYS A 592 -3.40 40.29 17.15
N GLU A 593 -2.71 41.07 18.00
CA GLU A 593 -1.41 41.67 17.66
C GLU A 593 -0.38 40.61 17.27
N PHE A 594 -0.33 39.47 17.98
CA PHE A 594 0.52 38.34 17.61
C PHE A 594 0.22 37.82 16.21
N ILE A 595 -1.05 37.50 15.91
CA ILE A 595 -1.46 36.95 14.60
C ILE A 595 -1.13 37.91 13.46
N GLU A 596 -1.33 39.22 13.66
CA GLU A 596 -1.12 40.25 12.64
C GLU A 596 0.36 40.67 12.49
N SER A 597 1.24 40.24 13.39
CA SER A 597 2.64 40.69 13.44
C SER A 597 3.59 40.07 12.41
N ILE A 598 3.22 38.96 11.76
CA ILE A 598 4.13 38.25 10.86
C ILE A 598 4.53 39.13 9.66
N GLN A 599 5.82 39.20 9.37
CA GLN A 599 6.39 39.87 8.20
C GLN A 599 7.35 38.90 7.50
N PHE A 600 7.24 38.77 6.17
CA PHE A 600 8.11 37.86 5.43
C PHE A 600 9.44 38.52 5.06
N LEU A 601 10.54 37.86 5.42
CA LEU A 601 11.88 38.29 5.04
C LEU A 601 12.15 37.93 3.57
N PRO A 602 12.90 38.74 2.82
CA PRO A 602 13.43 38.34 1.53
C PRO A 602 14.20 37.02 1.66
N PHE A 603 14.12 36.15 0.66
CA PHE A 603 14.95 34.96 0.66
C PHE A 603 16.44 35.37 0.64
N PRO A 604 17.30 34.73 1.45
CA PRO A 604 18.74 35.01 1.48
C PRO A 604 19.39 34.88 0.10
N LYS A 605 20.59 35.48 -0.01
CA LYS A 605 21.36 35.54 -1.27
C LYS A 605 21.60 34.15 -1.85
N ASP A 606 21.48 34.06 -3.18
CA ASP A 606 21.53 32.83 -3.97
C ASP A 606 22.77 31.95 -3.66
N ASN A 607 22.54 30.69 -3.30
CA ASN A 607 23.59 29.66 -3.13
C ASN A 607 23.77 28.79 -4.37
N TRP A 608 23.05 29.08 -5.46
CA TRP A 608 23.10 28.30 -6.69
C TRP A 608 24.41 28.55 -7.44
N THR A 609 24.95 27.48 -8.01
CA THR A 609 26.17 27.50 -8.80
C THR A 609 26.02 26.55 -9.98
N MET A 610 26.96 26.59 -10.93
CA MET A 610 27.00 25.61 -12.01
C MET A 610 27.41 24.24 -11.45
N GLN A 611 26.47 23.31 -11.49
CA GLN A 611 26.66 21.92 -11.11
C GLN A 611 26.95 21.07 -12.35
N LYS A 612 27.67 19.96 -12.16
CA LYS A 612 27.96 18.97 -13.19
C LYS A 612 27.55 17.59 -12.70
N ASP A 613 27.03 16.77 -13.60
CA ASP A 613 26.83 15.35 -13.37
C ASP A 613 28.15 14.65 -13.01
N LEU A 614 28.08 13.57 -12.23
CA LEU A 614 29.26 12.79 -11.82
C LEU A 614 30.03 12.20 -13.01
N ASN A 615 29.34 11.89 -14.10
CA ASN A 615 29.93 11.39 -15.34
C ASN A 615 30.15 12.50 -16.38
N ASP A 616 30.01 13.77 -15.97
CA ASP A 616 30.18 14.96 -16.82
C ASP A 616 29.31 14.94 -18.09
N ARG A 617 28.13 14.31 -18.03
CA ARG A 617 27.19 14.21 -19.17
C ARG A 617 26.47 15.53 -19.43
N PHE A 618 26.11 16.24 -18.37
CA PHE A 618 25.40 17.51 -18.43
C PHE A 618 25.88 18.46 -17.32
N SER A 619 25.62 19.75 -17.50
CA SER A 619 25.80 20.80 -16.50
C SER A 619 24.55 21.68 -16.40
N LEU A 620 24.24 22.16 -15.20
CA LEU A 620 23.09 23.03 -14.95
C LEU A 620 23.31 23.98 -13.78
N TYR A 621 22.63 25.12 -13.78
CA TYR A 621 22.66 26.07 -12.66
C TYR A 621 21.66 25.61 -11.57
N ALA A 622 22.15 25.16 -10.42
CA ALA A 622 21.35 24.51 -9.38
C ALA A 622 21.92 24.73 -7.95
N PRO A 623 21.10 24.58 -6.89
CA PRO A 623 21.51 24.83 -5.50
C PRO A 623 22.50 23.78 -4.95
N GLU A 624 22.44 22.56 -5.48
CA GLU A 624 23.28 21.44 -5.05
C GLU A 624 23.48 20.44 -6.21
N LEU A 625 24.41 19.51 -6.04
CA LEU A 625 24.65 18.44 -7.00
C LEU A 625 23.40 17.54 -7.14
N PRO A 626 23.03 17.15 -8.38
CA PRO A 626 21.93 16.22 -8.62
C PRO A 626 22.16 14.88 -7.91
N ARG A 627 21.23 14.51 -7.01
CA ARG A 627 21.28 13.23 -6.30
C ARG A 627 20.38 12.24 -7.02
N PHE A 628 20.90 11.05 -7.29
CA PHE A 628 20.12 9.99 -7.94
C PHE A 628 19.00 9.54 -7.00
N ASP A 629 17.76 9.56 -7.50
CA ASP A 629 16.61 9.08 -6.75
C ASP A 629 16.39 7.61 -7.08
N SER A 630 16.84 6.73 -6.18
CA SER A 630 16.69 5.29 -6.34
C SER A 630 15.25 4.80 -6.09
N ALA A 631 14.41 5.60 -5.43
CA ALA A 631 13.04 5.23 -5.09
C ALA A 631 12.06 5.44 -6.26
N SER A 632 12.36 6.40 -7.15
CA SER A 632 11.60 6.62 -8.40
C SER A 632 12.20 5.91 -9.63
N ALA A 633 13.24 5.09 -9.43
CA ALA A 633 13.75 4.20 -10.47
C ALA A 633 12.66 3.19 -10.86
N THR A 634 12.10 3.35 -12.06
CA THR A 634 11.14 2.41 -12.62
C THR A 634 11.84 1.06 -12.90
N THR A 635 11.05 -0.01 -13.07
CA THR A 635 11.55 -1.30 -13.60
C THR A 635 12.17 -1.18 -15.01
N ASP A 636 11.97 -0.03 -15.66
CA ASP A 636 12.54 0.33 -16.94
C ASP A 636 13.92 0.99 -16.76
N SER A 637 14.98 0.20 -17.02
CA SER A 637 16.40 0.60 -16.91
C SER A 637 16.82 1.81 -17.78
N THR A 638 15.92 2.38 -18.58
CA THR A 638 16.21 3.44 -19.55
C THR A 638 16.01 4.86 -19.02
N GLN A 639 15.46 5.03 -17.82
CA GLN A 639 15.24 6.34 -17.19
C GLN A 639 16.07 6.53 -15.93
N GLN A 640 16.62 7.73 -15.76
CA GLN A 640 17.34 8.14 -14.57
C GLN A 640 16.78 9.45 -14.06
N ILE A 641 16.29 9.46 -12.82
CA ILE A 641 15.74 10.65 -12.18
C ILE A 641 16.74 11.15 -11.13
N TRP A 642 17.08 12.43 -11.22
CA TRP A 642 17.79 13.16 -10.20
C TRP A 642 16.91 14.19 -9.55
N GLN A 643 17.18 14.41 -8.28
CA GLN A 643 16.55 15.40 -7.46
C GLN A 643 17.60 16.38 -6.92
N MET A 644 17.23 17.65 -6.88
CA MET A 644 17.94 18.72 -6.18
C MET A 644 16.93 19.48 -5.33
N TYR A 645 17.40 20.12 -4.26
CA TYR A 645 16.54 20.83 -3.35
C TYR A 645 17.08 22.22 -3.02
N ASP A 646 16.32 23.26 -3.38
CA ASP A 646 16.56 24.60 -2.87
C ASP A 646 15.97 24.70 -1.46
N SER A 647 16.83 24.50 -0.46
CA SER A 647 16.41 24.61 0.93
C SER A 647 15.80 25.99 1.24
N VAL A 648 16.24 27.07 0.59
CA VAL A 648 15.79 28.44 0.88
C VAL A 648 14.32 28.62 0.51
N THR A 649 13.89 28.20 -0.66
CA THR A 649 12.49 28.31 -1.09
C THR A 649 11.66 27.06 -0.75
N ALA A 650 12.32 26.00 -0.24
CA ALA A 650 11.75 24.67 -0.04
C ALA A 650 11.28 24.02 -1.35
N THR A 651 12.01 24.27 -2.45
CA THR A 651 11.62 23.87 -3.80
C THR A 651 12.42 22.65 -4.25
N SER A 652 11.72 21.58 -4.59
CA SER A 652 12.32 20.42 -5.26
C SER A 652 12.44 20.67 -6.77
N ILE A 653 13.61 20.37 -7.32
CA ILE A 653 13.90 20.44 -8.74
C ILE A 653 14.18 19.01 -9.20
N PHE A 654 13.50 18.62 -10.27
CA PHE A 654 13.62 17.27 -10.81
C PHE A 654 14.25 17.32 -12.20
N LEU A 655 15.11 16.35 -12.46
CA LEU A 655 15.74 16.14 -13.76
C LEU A 655 15.59 14.67 -14.12
N ASN A 656 14.99 14.36 -15.26
CA ASN A 656 14.90 13.02 -15.80
C ASN A 656 15.74 12.92 -17.08
N ALA A 657 16.67 11.95 -17.16
CA ALA A 657 17.33 11.57 -18.40
C ALA A 657 16.79 10.24 -18.92
N ILE A 658 16.47 10.20 -20.21
CA ILE A 658 15.82 9.10 -20.88
C ILE A 658 16.61 8.76 -22.12
N LYS A 659 16.87 7.48 -22.33
CA LYS A 659 17.34 7.00 -23.62
C LYS A 659 16.14 6.84 -24.55
N LEU A 660 16.16 7.54 -25.68
CA LEU A 660 15.11 7.43 -26.69
C LEU A 660 15.04 5.98 -27.21
N PRO A 661 13.83 5.40 -27.34
CA PRO A 661 13.68 4.04 -27.84
C PRO A 661 14.32 3.88 -29.22
N ARG A 662 14.86 2.68 -29.47
CA ARG A 662 15.59 2.35 -30.71
C ARG A 662 14.78 2.66 -31.98
N TYR A 663 13.49 2.37 -31.96
CA TYR A 663 12.59 2.58 -33.08
C TYR A 663 11.89 3.94 -33.05
N SER A 664 12.14 4.83 -32.09
CA SER A 664 11.42 6.10 -32.01
C SER A 664 11.95 7.15 -32.99
N TRP A 665 11.10 7.60 -33.93
CA TRP A 665 11.35 8.80 -34.74
C TRP A 665 10.11 9.67 -34.87
N TRP A 666 10.29 10.89 -35.37
CA TRP A 666 9.29 11.95 -35.42
C TRP A 666 9.40 12.72 -36.73
N VAL A 667 8.27 13.24 -37.21
CA VAL A 667 8.20 14.00 -38.47
C VAL A 667 8.80 15.40 -38.40
N SER A 668 8.93 15.99 -37.20
CA SER A 668 9.47 17.33 -36.99
C SER A 668 9.85 17.58 -35.54
N ASP A 669 10.68 18.60 -35.30
CA ASP A 669 11.00 19.08 -33.94
C ASP A 669 9.72 19.46 -33.18
N SER A 670 8.84 20.22 -33.81
CA SER A 670 7.63 20.73 -33.15
C SER A 670 6.71 19.58 -32.71
N ALA A 671 6.59 18.51 -33.49
CA ALA A 671 5.84 17.32 -33.10
C ALA A 671 6.48 16.63 -31.90
N PHE A 672 7.80 16.41 -31.93
CA PHE A 672 8.56 15.80 -30.84
C PHE A 672 8.43 16.58 -29.53
N PHE A 673 8.83 17.85 -29.51
CA PHE A 673 8.84 18.64 -28.27
C PHE A 673 7.44 18.90 -27.72
N ARG A 674 6.44 19.10 -28.59
CA ARG A 674 5.06 19.26 -28.13
C ARG A 674 4.57 17.99 -27.45
N HIS A 675 4.82 16.82 -28.04
CA HIS A 675 4.47 15.55 -27.40
C HIS A 675 5.17 15.39 -26.04
N GLN A 676 6.48 15.62 -25.99
CA GLN A 676 7.24 15.50 -24.73
C GLN A 676 6.71 16.43 -23.63
N LEU A 677 6.37 17.67 -23.95
CA LEU A 677 5.82 18.63 -22.99
C LEU A 677 4.37 18.29 -22.60
N GLN A 678 3.56 17.81 -23.54
CA GLN A 678 2.17 17.40 -23.28
C GLN A 678 2.07 16.22 -22.31
N THR A 679 3.10 15.37 -22.20
CA THR A 679 3.12 14.31 -21.17
C THR A 679 3.08 14.84 -19.73
N PHE A 680 3.33 16.15 -19.53
CA PHE A 680 3.22 16.80 -18.22
C PHE A 680 1.89 17.52 -18.02
N VAL A 681 0.97 17.56 -18.98
CA VAL A 681 -0.30 18.30 -18.85
C VAL A 681 -1.42 17.33 -18.49
N HIS A 682 -2.08 17.52 -17.35
CA HIS A 682 -3.28 16.76 -16.98
C HIS A 682 -4.55 17.40 -17.55
N GLU A 683 -5.66 16.66 -17.59
CA GLU A 683 -6.95 17.15 -18.14
C GLU A 683 -7.48 18.42 -17.45
N THR A 684 -7.17 18.60 -16.16
CA THR A 684 -7.56 19.78 -15.37
C THR A 684 -6.56 20.92 -15.41
N ASP A 685 -5.38 20.73 -16.00
CA ASP A 685 -4.33 21.74 -16.05
C ASP A 685 -4.59 22.76 -17.18
N THR A 686 -4.10 23.98 -17.01
CA THR A 686 -4.17 25.03 -18.05
C THR A 686 -2.78 25.40 -18.50
N VAL A 687 -2.47 25.29 -19.81
CA VAL A 687 -1.19 25.74 -20.35
C VAL A 687 -1.14 27.28 -20.34
N LEU A 688 -0.26 27.86 -19.53
CA LEU A 688 -0.15 29.31 -19.35
C LEU A 688 0.81 29.94 -20.37
N ASN A 689 1.89 29.23 -20.70
CA ASN A 689 2.88 29.68 -21.66
C ASN A 689 3.56 28.50 -22.35
N PHE A 690 3.85 28.64 -23.63
CA PHE A 690 4.62 27.69 -24.43
C PHE A 690 5.72 28.44 -25.18
N ASN A 691 6.98 28.12 -24.87
CA ASN A 691 8.14 28.71 -25.53
C ASN A 691 8.92 27.64 -26.27
N PHE A 692 9.04 27.82 -27.59
CA PHE A 692 9.85 26.98 -28.45
C PHE A 692 10.97 27.82 -29.06
N SER A 693 12.23 27.44 -28.85
CA SER A 693 13.38 28.10 -29.47
C SER A 693 14.14 27.09 -30.32
N SER A 694 14.08 27.28 -31.64
CA SER A 694 14.88 26.52 -32.60
C SER A 694 16.33 27.01 -32.68
N VAL A 695 16.63 28.20 -32.14
CA VAL A 695 17.85 28.97 -32.44
C VAL A 695 19.12 28.38 -31.80
N ASN A 696 19.00 27.48 -30.83
CA ASN A 696 20.13 26.73 -30.24
C ASN A 696 20.05 25.22 -30.46
N SER A 697 19.17 24.76 -31.37
CA SER A 697 19.03 23.37 -31.80
C SER A 697 19.00 22.34 -30.66
N THR A 698 17.89 22.29 -29.89
CA THR A 698 17.31 21.09 -29.18
C THR A 698 16.53 21.35 -27.86
N HIS A 699 15.91 22.52 -27.65
CA HIS A 699 15.19 22.83 -26.39
C HIS A 699 13.77 23.37 -26.60
N ALA A 700 12.85 23.02 -25.69
CA ALA A 700 11.54 23.64 -25.53
C ALA A 700 11.14 23.74 -24.05
N SER A 701 10.30 24.71 -23.68
CA SER A 701 9.76 24.82 -22.33
C SER A 701 8.28 25.21 -22.29
N MET A 702 7.61 24.84 -21.20
CA MET A 702 6.19 25.10 -20.97
C MET A 702 5.96 25.50 -19.51
N GLU A 703 5.11 26.50 -19.28
CA GLU A 703 4.56 26.82 -17.96
C GLU A 703 3.10 26.40 -17.92
N ILE A 704 2.75 25.62 -16.90
CA ILE A 704 1.48 24.93 -16.75
C ILE A 704 0.86 25.38 -15.43
N GLY A 705 -0.32 25.97 -15.49
CA GLY A 705 -1.16 26.30 -14.36
C GLY A 705 -1.88 25.04 -13.87
N LEU A 706 -1.83 24.82 -12.56
CA LEU A 706 -2.45 23.67 -11.91
C LEU A 706 -3.84 24.06 -11.42
N SER A 707 -4.79 23.12 -11.48
CA SER A 707 -6.15 23.37 -11.01
C SER A 707 -6.19 23.72 -9.52
N ASP A 708 -6.93 24.77 -9.15
CA ASP A 708 -7.13 25.25 -7.78
C ASP A 708 -5.84 25.51 -6.94
N ASN A 709 -4.74 25.86 -7.60
CA ASN A 709 -3.43 26.01 -6.98
C ASN A 709 -2.71 27.31 -7.42
N HIS A 710 -2.02 27.98 -6.49
CA HIS A 710 -1.25 29.19 -6.79
C HIS A 710 0.18 28.89 -7.28
N LEU A 711 0.63 27.64 -7.18
CA LEU A 711 1.86 27.17 -7.79
C LEU A 711 1.64 26.90 -9.28
N VAL A 712 2.68 27.11 -10.08
CA VAL A 712 2.73 26.69 -11.47
C VAL A 712 3.84 25.66 -11.66
N LYS A 713 3.63 24.75 -12.59
CA LYS A 713 4.61 23.75 -13.01
C LYS A 713 5.34 24.28 -14.22
N LYS A 714 6.67 24.42 -14.13
CA LYS A 714 7.51 24.79 -15.28
C LYS A 714 8.33 23.59 -15.71
N VAL A 715 8.28 23.28 -17.00
CA VAL A 715 8.94 22.13 -17.61
C VAL A 715 9.88 22.60 -18.72
N GLY A 716 11.09 22.08 -18.76
CA GLY A 716 12.05 22.24 -19.85
C GLY A 716 12.44 20.88 -20.42
N VAL A 717 12.45 20.75 -21.73
CA VAL A 717 12.83 19.54 -22.46
C VAL A 717 14.05 19.85 -23.33
N TYR A 718 15.04 18.98 -23.28
CA TYR A 718 16.33 19.09 -23.98
C TYR A 718 16.66 17.74 -24.59
N VAL A 719 17.14 17.68 -25.83
CA VAL A 719 17.44 16.40 -26.48
C VAL A 719 18.78 16.46 -27.22
N GLN A 720 19.60 15.43 -27.16
CA GLN A 720 20.80 15.37 -27.98
C GLN A 720 21.17 13.92 -28.28
N GLY A 721 21.36 13.61 -29.57
CA GLY A 721 21.49 12.23 -29.99
C GLY A 721 20.27 11.42 -29.55
N ASP A 722 20.53 10.25 -28.96
CA ASP A 722 19.52 9.36 -28.39
C ASP A 722 19.16 9.68 -26.93
N SER A 723 19.59 10.82 -26.39
CA SER A 723 19.38 11.19 -24.99
C SER A 723 18.42 12.37 -24.84
N LEU A 724 17.38 12.20 -24.04
CA LEU A 724 16.35 13.19 -23.72
C LEU A 724 16.44 13.56 -22.24
N TYR A 725 16.50 14.85 -21.95
CA TYR A 725 16.51 15.40 -20.59
C TYR A 725 15.28 16.27 -20.36
N ARG A 726 14.64 16.10 -19.21
CA ARG A 726 13.44 16.83 -18.81
C ARG A 726 13.64 17.41 -17.41
N ILE A 727 13.54 18.72 -17.27
CA ILE A 727 13.63 19.42 -15.99
C ILE A 727 12.24 19.93 -15.64
N TRP A 728 11.79 19.72 -14.41
CA TRP A 728 10.57 20.36 -13.94
C TRP A 728 10.66 20.84 -12.49
N VAL A 729 9.84 21.86 -12.20
CA VAL A 729 9.75 22.50 -10.89
C VAL A 729 8.33 23.01 -10.64
N PHE A 730 7.90 22.98 -9.38
CA PHE A 730 6.61 23.50 -8.91
C PHE A 730 6.86 24.71 -8.02
N GLU A 731 6.51 25.90 -8.49
CA GLU A 731 6.79 27.12 -7.73
C GLU A 731 5.86 28.28 -8.12
N THR A 732 5.80 29.33 -7.31
CA THR A 732 5.03 30.54 -7.61
C THR A 732 5.54 31.24 -8.88
N PRO A 733 4.63 31.87 -9.67
CA PRO A 733 5.02 32.64 -10.85
C PRO A 733 6.05 33.74 -10.57
N ALA A 734 6.04 34.33 -9.37
CA ALA A 734 6.98 35.38 -8.98
C ALA A 734 8.41 34.82 -8.84
N LEU A 735 8.58 33.70 -8.15
CA LEU A 735 9.89 33.06 -7.95
C LEU A 735 10.45 32.49 -9.26
N LEU A 736 9.62 31.91 -10.13
CA LEU A 736 10.08 31.39 -11.43
C LEU A 736 10.63 32.46 -12.37
N ARG A 737 10.35 33.74 -12.11
CA ARG A 737 10.89 34.88 -12.87
C ARG A 737 12.22 35.40 -12.32
N GLU A 738 12.66 34.92 -11.15
CA GLU A 738 13.98 35.23 -10.61
C GLU A 738 15.10 34.66 -11.48
N THR A 739 16.29 35.28 -11.42
CA THR A 739 17.46 34.88 -12.20
C THR A 739 17.85 33.42 -11.95
N ARG A 740 17.71 32.91 -10.71
CA ARG A 740 18.08 31.52 -10.38
C ARG A 740 17.32 30.47 -11.19
N PHE A 741 15.99 30.60 -11.24
CA PHE A 741 15.13 29.69 -12.00
C PHE A 741 15.21 29.95 -13.50
N LYS A 742 15.43 31.18 -13.95
CA LYS A 742 15.70 31.44 -15.37
C LYS A 742 16.96 30.69 -15.84
N LYS A 743 18.05 30.80 -15.08
CA LYS A 743 19.32 30.12 -15.38
C LYS A 743 19.24 28.61 -15.28
N LEU A 744 18.43 28.06 -14.37
CA LEU A 744 18.15 26.61 -14.31
C LEU A 744 17.84 26.03 -15.68
N PHE A 745 16.98 26.73 -16.44
CA PHE A 745 16.52 26.28 -17.75
C PHE A 745 17.41 26.80 -18.89
N SER A 746 17.91 28.04 -18.84
CA SER A 746 18.69 28.62 -19.95
C SER A 746 20.13 28.09 -20.02
N ASP A 747 20.72 27.75 -18.89
CA ASP A 747 22.15 27.40 -18.78
C ASP A 747 22.36 25.88 -18.68
N PHE A 748 21.30 25.08 -18.92
CA PHE A 748 21.41 23.63 -19.05
C PHE A 748 22.18 23.26 -20.33
N ASN A 749 23.27 22.52 -20.19
CA ASN A 749 24.17 22.18 -21.29
C ASN A 749 24.59 20.70 -21.25
N LEU A 750 24.79 20.11 -22.43
CA LEU A 750 25.11 18.70 -22.65
C LEU A 750 26.51 18.59 -23.28
N LYS A 751 27.37 17.69 -22.75
CA LYS A 751 28.80 17.68 -23.06
C LYS A 751 29.18 16.86 -24.31
N ASN A 752 28.58 15.69 -24.50
CA ASN A 752 28.90 14.79 -25.60
C ASN A 752 28.02 15.08 -26.82
N GLN A 753 28.55 15.91 -27.73
CA GLN A 753 27.84 16.36 -28.92
C GLN A 753 27.93 15.31 -30.04
N SER A 754 26.96 14.41 -30.15
CA SER A 754 26.77 13.66 -31.39
C SER A 754 26.19 14.58 -32.46
N ALA A 755 26.80 14.60 -33.65
CA ALA A 755 26.28 15.36 -34.78
C ALA A 755 25.02 14.67 -35.34
N GLY A 756 23.83 15.26 -35.12
CA GLY A 756 22.57 14.79 -35.72
C GLY A 756 21.38 14.81 -34.78
N LYS A 757 20.17 14.77 -35.35
CA LYS A 757 18.89 14.63 -34.64
C LYS A 757 18.38 13.20 -34.76
N TYR A 758 18.85 12.32 -33.88
CA TYR A 758 18.50 10.89 -33.86
C TYR A 758 16.98 10.64 -33.95
N TYR A 759 16.18 11.44 -33.24
CA TYR A 759 14.71 11.36 -33.21
C TYR A 759 14.03 11.80 -34.52
N LEU A 760 14.74 12.40 -35.48
CA LEU A 760 14.22 12.72 -36.82
C LEU A 760 14.73 11.75 -37.89
N GLU A 761 15.64 10.85 -37.55
CA GLU A 761 16.12 9.86 -38.50
C GLU A 761 15.02 8.82 -38.78
N ASN A 762 14.58 8.73 -40.03
CA ASN A 762 13.61 7.73 -40.45
C ASN A 762 14.15 6.30 -40.17
N LYS A 763 13.44 5.52 -39.33
CA LYS A 763 13.83 4.15 -38.94
C LYS A 763 13.03 3.07 -39.67
N THR A 764 12.32 3.38 -40.75
CA THR A 764 11.52 2.41 -41.52
C THR A 764 12.33 1.18 -41.94
N SER A 765 13.54 1.37 -42.49
CA SER A 765 14.41 0.26 -42.91
C SER A 765 14.85 -0.62 -41.74
N LEU A 766 15.16 0.01 -40.59
CA LEU A 766 15.55 -0.69 -39.37
C LEU A 766 14.39 -1.52 -38.81
N LEU A 767 13.21 -0.90 -38.71
CA LEU A 767 11.99 -1.52 -38.22
C LEU A 767 11.63 -2.74 -39.06
N PHE A 768 11.61 -2.62 -40.39
CA PHE A 768 11.25 -3.74 -41.28
C PHE A 768 12.27 -4.86 -41.32
N ARG A 769 13.56 -4.56 -41.14
CA ARG A 769 14.58 -5.60 -40.96
C ARG A 769 14.27 -6.42 -39.70
N ASP A 770 13.97 -5.75 -38.60
CA ASP A 770 13.80 -6.38 -37.29
C ASP A 770 12.44 -7.11 -37.17
N LEU A 771 11.39 -6.66 -37.89
CA LEU A 771 10.16 -7.45 -38.08
C LEU A 771 10.40 -8.80 -38.79
N ASN A 772 11.49 -8.96 -39.54
CA ASN A 772 11.87 -10.22 -40.16
C ASN A 772 12.87 -11.03 -39.31
N SER A 773 13.14 -10.61 -38.08
CA SER A 773 14.10 -11.28 -37.20
C SER A 773 13.63 -12.67 -36.76
N SER A 774 14.57 -13.62 -36.68
CA SER A 774 14.36 -14.92 -36.04
C SER A 774 14.41 -14.84 -34.51
N ASP A 775 14.88 -13.73 -33.94
CA ASP A 775 14.87 -13.47 -32.50
C ASP A 775 13.48 -12.97 -32.08
N SER A 776 12.85 -13.63 -31.10
CA SER A 776 11.49 -13.29 -30.66
C SER A 776 11.42 -11.95 -29.95
N VAL A 777 12.46 -11.58 -29.20
CA VAL A 777 12.50 -10.33 -28.45
C VAL A 777 12.60 -9.15 -29.42
N ILE A 778 13.49 -9.26 -30.41
CA ILE A 778 13.65 -8.22 -31.45
C ILE A 778 12.37 -8.08 -32.29
N PHE A 779 11.73 -9.21 -32.64
CA PHE A 779 10.47 -9.21 -33.38
C PHE A 779 9.35 -8.53 -32.57
N GLU A 780 9.19 -8.89 -31.30
CA GLU A 780 8.15 -8.32 -30.44
C GLU A 780 8.35 -6.81 -30.22
N GLU A 781 9.58 -6.37 -29.96
CA GLU A 781 9.90 -4.94 -29.80
C GLU A 781 9.55 -4.14 -31.07
N ALA A 782 9.93 -4.64 -32.25
CA ALA A 782 9.60 -4.02 -33.53
C ALA A 782 8.09 -4.06 -33.85
N SER A 783 7.43 -5.19 -33.57
CA SER A 783 5.99 -5.37 -33.80
C SER A 783 5.17 -4.43 -32.92
N ASN A 784 5.53 -4.26 -31.65
CA ASN A 784 4.81 -3.39 -30.72
C ASN A 784 4.95 -1.91 -31.10
N TYR A 785 6.10 -1.50 -31.66
CA TYR A 785 6.30 -0.11 -32.09
C TYR A 785 5.57 0.25 -33.40
N LEU A 786 5.13 -0.75 -34.17
CA LEU A 786 4.61 -0.53 -35.52
C LEU A 786 3.38 0.41 -35.56
N SER A 787 2.55 0.40 -34.51
CA SER A 787 1.39 1.29 -34.40
C SER A 787 1.77 2.76 -34.20
N ASP A 788 2.95 3.02 -33.63
CA ASP A 788 3.41 4.36 -33.26
C ASP A 788 4.33 4.96 -34.32
N ALA A 789 4.80 4.14 -35.26
CA ALA A 789 5.65 4.56 -36.37
C ALA A 789 4.99 5.66 -37.22
N PRO A 790 5.59 6.87 -37.31
CA PRO A 790 5.02 7.98 -38.07
C PRO A 790 5.41 7.88 -39.55
N PHE A 791 4.94 6.82 -40.21
CA PHE A 791 5.15 6.61 -41.64
C PHE A 791 4.59 7.76 -42.47
N THR A 792 5.30 8.06 -43.55
CA THR A 792 4.96 9.09 -44.53
C THR A 792 4.67 8.48 -45.89
N LYS A 793 4.27 9.30 -46.87
CA LYS A 793 4.07 8.86 -48.25
C LYS A 793 5.35 8.32 -48.91
N GLU A 794 6.53 8.73 -48.45
CA GLU A 794 7.82 8.24 -48.94
C GLU A 794 8.09 6.78 -48.51
N ASP A 795 7.52 6.36 -47.38
CA ASP A 795 7.68 5.00 -46.85
C ASP A 795 6.76 3.98 -47.55
N LEU A 796 5.76 4.45 -48.30
CA LEU A 796 4.69 3.62 -48.87
C LEU A 796 5.18 2.43 -49.70
N PRO A 797 6.18 2.55 -50.60
CA PRO A 797 6.70 1.40 -51.35
C PRO A 797 7.34 0.33 -50.45
N ALA A 798 8.01 0.76 -49.38
CA ALA A 798 8.63 -0.15 -48.42
C ALA A 798 7.56 -0.86 -47.57
N ILE A 799 6.52 -0.14 -47.13
CA ILE A 799 5.38 -0.69 -46.38
C ILE A 799 4.65 -1.73 -47.25
N GLN A 800 4.34 -1.39 -48.51
CA GLN A 800 3.69 -2.30 -49.46
C GLN A 800 4.47 -3.60 -49.65
N THR A 801 5.80 -3.50 -49.78
CA THR A 801 6.68 -4.67 -49.89
C THR A 801 6.67 -5.51 -48.59
N ALA A 802 6.71 -4.85 -47.43
CA ALA A 802 6.68 -5.51 -46.13
C ALA A 802 5.32 -6.17 -45.84
N ALA A 803 4.21 -5.58 -46.26
CA ALA A 803 2.84 -6.06 -46.02
C ALA A 803 2.55 -7.42 -46.66
N LEU A 804 3.35 -7.84 -47.67
CA LEU A 804 3.20 -9.14 -48.34
C LEU A 804 4.18 -10.21 -47.85
N LYS A 805 4.99 -9.92 -46.81
CA LYS A 805 5.89 -10.91 -46.20
C LYS A 805 5.15 -11.79 -45.20
N THR A 806 5.80 -12.86 -44.77
CA THR A 806 5.29 -13.77 -43.74
C THR A 806 6.01 -13.46 -42.42
N TYR A 807 5.24 -13.25 -41.35
CA TYR A 807 5.74 -12.91 -40.02
C TYR A 807 5.42 -14.03 -39.01
N ARG A 808 6.08 -14.00 -37.85
CA ARG A 808 5.95 -15.05 -36.80
C ARG A 808 4.60 -15.05 -36.10
N ASP A 809 3.88 -13.94 -36.18
CA ASP A 809 2.60 -13.71 -35.54
C ASP A 809 1.40 -14.08 -36.42
N SER A 810 1.62 -14.84 -37.51
CA SER A 810 0.58 -15.24 -38.47
C SER A 810 -0.57 -16.08 -37.90
N ARG A 811 -0.59 -16.32 -36.59
CA ARG A 811 -1.65 -17.00 -35.83
C ARG A 811 -2.36 -16.09 -34.82
N LYS A 812 -1.98 -14.80 -34.74
CA LYS A 812 -2.69 -13.81 -33.93
C LYS A 812 -3.95 -13.35 -34.67
N TYR A 813 -4.95 -12.93 -33.89
CA TYR A 813 -6.18 -12.33 -34.41
C TYR A 813 -5.94 -11.04 -35.23
N TYR A 814 -4.93 -10.26 -34.83
CA TYR A 814 -4.48 -9.06 -35.53
C TYR A 814 -2.96 -9.14 -35.72
N THR A 815 -2.53 -9.16 -36.98
CA THR A 815 -1.14 -9.47 -37.35
C THR A 815 -0.36 -8.22 -37.80
N VAL A 816 0.96 -8.33 -37.87
CA VAL A 816 1.84 -7.34 -38.51
C VAL A 816 1.39 -7.02 -39.93
N ASN A 817 0.91 -8.01 -40.69
CA ASN A 817 0.37 -7.79 -42.03
C ASN A 817 -0.85 -6.87 -42.00
N ASP A 818 -1.78 -7.12 -41.06
CA ASP A 818 -2.99 -6.31 -40.89
C ASP A 818 -2.65 -4.86 -40.53
N GLU A 819 -1.70 -4.64 -39.61
CA GLU A 819 -1.23 -3.31 -39.24
C GLU A 819 -0.57 -2.59 -40.42
N LEU A 820 0.33 -3.25 -41.15
CA LEU A 820 0.99 -2.65 -42.32
C LEU A 820 -0.03 -2.27 -43.41
N MET A 821 -1.04 -3.11 -43.64
CA MET A 821 -2.10 -2.83 -44.62
C MET A 821 -2.96 -1.64 -44.20
N ASP A 822 -3.32 -1.54 -42.92
CA ASP A 822 -4.03 -0.36 -42.40
C ASP A 822 -3.19 0.92 -42.52
N ARG A 823 -1.86 0.83 -42.36
CA ARG A 823 -0.96 1.96 -42.61
C ARG A 823 -0.98 2.41 -44.07
N ILE A 824 -1.01 1.49 -45.03
CA ILE A 824 -1.16 1.83 -46.46
C ILE A 824 -2.46 2.62 -46.66
N ALA A 825 -3.59 2.11 -46.15
CA ALA A 825 -4.89 2.76 -46.25
C ALA A 825 -4.97 4.13 -45.56
N LYS A 826 -4.28 4.28 -44.42
CA LYS A 826 -4.19 5.54 -43.67
C LYS A 826 -3.35 6.59 -44.39
N ILE A 827 -2.27 6.19 -45.06
CA ILE A 827 -1.36 7.10 -45.79
C ILE A 827 -1.98 7.54 -47.11
N ASP A 828 -2.47 6.61 -47.92
CA ASP A 828 -3.01 6.90 -49.25
C ASP A 828 -4.06 5.85 -49.66
N LYS A 829 -5.34 6.22 -49.53
CA LYS A 829 -6.49 5.36 -49.84
C LYS A 829 -6.51 4.87 -51.28
N VAL A 830 -6.10 5.71 -52.24
CA VAL A 830 -6.08 5.34 -53.67
C VAL A 830 -5.04 4.25 -53.91
N GLN A 831 -3.85 4.43 -53.33
CA GLN A 831 -2.80 3.42 -53.43
C GLN A 831 -3.15 2.13 -52.70
N ALA A 832 -3.92 2.17 -51.62
CA ALA A 832 -4.40 0.97 -50.94
C ALA A 832 -5.36 0.14 -51.82
N ILE A 833 -6.27 0.79 -52.54
CA ILE A 833 -7.20 0.14 -53.48
C ILE A 833 -6.42 -0.53 -54.62
N GLU A 834 -5.51 0.19 -55.27
CA GLU A 834 -4.68 -0.34 -56.35
C GLU A 834 -3.73 -1.46 -55.87
N PHE A 835 -3.22 -1.34 -54.64
CA PHE A 835 -2.40 -2.38 -54.02
C PHE A 835 -3.19 -3.68 -53.79
N ALA A 836 -4.41 -3.61 -53.27
CA ALA A 836 -5.26 -4.80 -53.11
C ALA A 836 -5.58 -5.45 -54.46
N LYS A 837 -6.01 -4.65 -55.43
CA LYS A 837 -6.34 -5.09 -56.79
C LYS A 837 -5.17 -5.81 -57.47
N SER A 838 -3.96 -5.25 -57.36
CA SER A 838 -2.76 -5.79 -58.03
C SER A 838 -2.23 -7.07 -57.39
N ASN A 839 -2.44 -7.27 -56.08
CA ASN A 839 -1.80 -8.34 -55.33
C ASN A 839 -2.72 -9.54 -55.04
N TYR A 840 -4.03 -9.33 -54.92
CA TYR A 840 -4.96 -10.37 -54.44
C TYR A 840 -4.90 -11.69 -55.25
N HIS A 841 -4.85 -11.59 -56.58
CA HIS A 841 -4.85 -12.75 -57.47
C HIS A 841 -3.48 -13.41 -57.63
N ILE A 842 -2.40 -12.64 -57.51
CA ILE A 842 -1.03 -13.13 -57.72
C ILE A 842 -0.41 -13.73 -56.45
N LEU A 843 -1.05 -13.58 -55.29
CA LEU A 843 -0.58 -14.18 -54.04
C LEU A 843 -0.46 -15.71 -54.16
N PRO A 844 0.71 -16.30 -53.84
CA PRO A 844 0.90 -17.74 -53.86
C PRO A 844 0.08 -18.42 -52.75
N GLU A 845 -0.22 -19.71 -52.89
CA GLU A 845 -1.06 -20.44 -51.93
C GLU A 845 -0.49 -20.45 -50.50
N GLN A 846 0.84 -20.41 -50.34
CA GLN A 846 1.45 -20.32 -49.01
C GLN A 846 1.16 -19.00 -48.28
N LYS A 847 0.65 -17.98 -48.98
CA LYS A 847 0.25 -16.67 -48.45
C LYS A 847 -1.24 -16.39 -48.65
N ALA A 848 -2.03 -17.44 -48.88
CA ALA A 848 -3.45 -17.30 -49.18
C ALA A 848 -4.26 -16.61 -48.06
N ASN A 849 -3.79 -16.70 -46.81
CA ASN A 849 -4.36 -16.02 -45.65
C ASN A 849 -4.33 -14.48 -45.74
N LEU A 850 -3.33 -13.90 -46.43
CA LEU A 850 -3.24 -12.44 -46.61
C LEU A 850 -4.39 -11.87 -47.45
N ARG A 851 -5.17 -12.71 -48.15
CA ARG A 851 -6.37 -12.27 -48.86
C ARG A 851 -7.41 -11.70 -47.90
N TYR A 852 -7.58 -12.26 -46.70
CA TYR A 852 -8.47 -11.67 -45.70
C TYR A 852 -7.97 -10.30 -45.21
N SER A 853 -6.67 -10.15 -44.98
CA SER A 853 -6.08 -8.85 -44.63
C SER A 853 -6.28 -7.79 -45.73
N LEU A 854 -6.15 -8.16 -47.00
CA LEU A 854 -6.41 -7.25 -48.13
C LEU A 854 -7.89 -6.83 -48.20
N LEU A 855 -8.82 -7.77 -48.02
CA LEU A 855 -10.26 -7.44 -47.99
C LEU A 855 -10.62 -6.59 -46.77
N ARG A 856 -10.01 -6.86 -45.62
CA ARG A 856 -10.19 -6.08 -44.40
C ARG A 856 -9.71 -4.64 -44.60
N MET A 857 -8.53 -4.46 -45.18
CA MET A 857 -8.00 -3.14 -45.52
C MET A 857 -8.99 -2.36 -46.40
N LEU A 858 -9.55 -3.00 -47.43
CA LEU A 858 -10.59 -2.39 -48.28
C LEU A 858 -11.84 -2.00 -47.47
N ALA A 859 -12.32 -2.88 -46.58
CA ALA A 859 -13.45 -2.56 -45.70
C ALA A 859 -13.15 -1.33 -44.80
N GLY A 860 -11.91 -1.20 -44.31
CA GLY A 860 -11.45 -0.08 -43.49
C GLY A 860 -11.37 1.28 -44.20
N ILE A 861 -11.30 1.30 -45.54
CA ILE A 861 -11.26 2.55 -46.34
C ILE A 861 -12.60 3.29 -46.30
N LYS A 862 -13.70 2.53 -46.16
CA LYS A 862 -15.09 3.02 -46.02
C LYS A 862 -15.57 3.86 -47.20
N THR A 863 -15.28 3.43 -48.43
CA THR A 863 -15.81 4.05 -49.67
C THR A 863 -16.54 3.03 -50.54
N GLU A 864 -17.49 3.49 -51.36
CA GLU A 864 -18.21 2.64 -52.32
C GLU A 864 -17.26 1.88 -53.27
N GLU A 865 -16.26 2.57 -53.82
CA GLU A 865 -15.22 1.98 -54.68
C GLU A 865 -14.49 0.81 -53.99
N SER A 866 -14.09 0.97 -52.73
CA SER A 866 -13.39 -0.08 -51.98
C SER A 866 -14.27 -1.31 -51.71
N PHE A 867 -15.57 -1.11 -51.44
CA PHE A 867 -16.51 -2.21 -51.21
C PHE A 867 -16.89 -2.94 -52.51
N ILE A 868 -16.99 -2.21 -53.63
CA ILE A 868 -17.18 -2.83 -54.95
C ILE A 868 -15.98 -3.73 -55.27
N LEU A 869 -14.75 -3.23 -55.11
CA LEU A 869 -13.55 -4.03 -55.34
C LEU A 869 -13.46 -5.22 -54.37
N LEU A 870 -13.78 -5.04 -53.09
CA LEU A 870 -13.82 -6.11 -52.09
C LEU A 870 -14.71 -7.27 -52.57
N LYS A 871 -15.93 -6.95 -53.03
CA LYS A 871 -16.87 -7.93 -53.60
C LYS A 871 -16.26 -8.64 -54.81
N GLU A 872 -15.72 -7.88 -55.77
CA GLU A 872 -15.14 -8.44 -56.99
C GLU A 872 -14.02 -9.44 -56.69
N LEU A 873 -13.09 -9.07 -55.80
CA LEU A 873 -11.97 -9.91 -55.39
C LEU A 873 -12.43 -11.17 -54.65
N ALA A 874 -13.33 -11.02 -53.68
CA ALA A 874 -13.85 -12.15 -52.90
C ALA A 874 -14.58 -13.18 -53.78
N VAL A 875 -15.40 -12.72 -54.74
CA VAL A 875 -16.15 -13.60 -55.65
C VAL A 875 -15.25 -14.28 -56.66
N ALA A 876 -14.26 -13.56 -57.19
CA ALA A 876 -13.33 -14.12 -58.17
C ALA A 876 -12.47 -15.25 -57.58
N LYS A 877 -12.05 -15.12 -56.31
CA LYS A 877 -11.34 -16.17 -55.57
C LYS A 877 -11.57 -16.00 -54.08
N ALA A 878 -12.36 -16.88 -53.48
CA ALA A 878 -12.59 -16.87 -52.03
C ALA A 878 -11.25 -17.01 -51.26
N PRO A 879 -11.00 -16.18 -50.22
CA PRO A 879 -9.85 -16.34 -49.34
C PRO A 879 -9.88 -17.70 -48.60
N THR A 880 -8.70 -18.20 -48.25
CA THR A 880 -8.55 -19.31 -47.30
C THR A 880 -7.82 -18.82 -46.05
N GLY A 881 -8.17 -19.33 -44.86
CA GLY A 881 -7.60 -18.88 -43.59
C GLY A 881 -8.66 -18.37 -42.63
N ASP A 882 -8.25 -17.51 -41.70
CA ASP A 882 -9.11 -16.97 -40.65
C ASP A 882 -9.90 -15.74 -41.14
N PRO A 883 -11.26 -15.78 -41.19
CA PRO A 883 -12.09 -14.68 -41.66
C PRO A 883 -12.32 -13.57 -40.62
N GLU A 884 -11.88 -13.76 -39.37
CA GLU A 884 -12.30 -12.94 -38.24
C GLU A 884 -12.04 -11.43 -38.45
N SER A 885 -10.85 -11.06 -38.91
CA SER A 885 -10.49 -9.64 -39.04
C SER A 885 -11.38 -8.89 -40.06
N LEU A 886 -11.81 -9.56 -41.14
CA LEU A 886 -12.78 -9.02 -42.10
C LEU A 886 -14.20 -9.00 -41.52
N ARG A 887 -14.57 -10.03 -40.76
CA ARG A 887 -15.89 -10.18 -40.13
C ARG A 887 -16.25 -8.93 -39.30
N TYR A 888 -15.31 -8.41 -38.52
CA TYR A 888 -15.52 -7.19 -37.72
C TYR A 888 -15.47 -5.90 -38.55
N ALA A 889 -14.58 -5.80 -39.55
CA ALA A 889 -14.44 -4.58 -40.35
C ALA A 889 -15.73 -4.20 -41.13
N LEU A 890 -16.57 -5.19 -41.46
CA LEU A 890 -17.84 -4.96 -42.17
C LEU A 890 -19.01 -4.55 -41.24
N ASN A 891 -18.84 -4.58 -39.92
CA ASN A 891 -19.91 -4.17 -39.00
C ASN A 891 -20.11 -2.65 -38.94
N ASP A 892 -19.16 -1.82 -39.37
CA ASP A 892 -19.25 -0.36 -39.16
C ASP A 892 -20.25 0.39 -40.05
N SER A 893 -20.55 -0.09 -41.26
CA SER A 893 -21.47 0.60 -42.18
C SER A 893 -22.40 -0.36 -42.92
N ALA A 894 -23.68 -0.36 -42.53
CA ALA A 894 -24.70 -1.20 -43.14
C ALA A 894 -24.93 -0.85 -44.63
N ALA A 895 -24.95 0.44 -44.97
CA ALA A 895 -25.17 0.90 -46.34
C ALA A 895 -24.04 0.46 -47.30
N LEU A 896 -22.78 0.59 -46.89
CA LEU A 896 -21.64 0.14 -47.71
C LEU A 896 -21.60 -1.39 -47.80
N THR A 897 -21.85 -2.09 -46.70
CA THR A 897 -21.86 -3.56 -46.67
C THR A 897 -22.97 -4.15 -47.56
N ALA A 898 -24.10 -3.47 -47.70
CA ALA A 898 -25.18 -3.88 -48.60
C ALA A 898 -24.73 -3.98 -50.08
N LEU A 899 -23.73 -3.19 -50.51
CA LEU A 899 -23.17 -3.23 -51.88
C LEU A 899 -22.53 -4.57 -52.25
N LEU A 900 -22.21 -5.39 -51.24
CA LEU A 900 -21.65 -6.73 -51.43
C LEU A 900 -22.71 -7.74 -51.90
N PHE A 901 -24.00 -7.45 -51.67
CA PHE A 901 -25.12 -8.33 -51.97
C PHE A 901 -25.82 -7.95 -53.28
N PRO A 902 -26.33 -8.92 -54.07
CA PRO A 902 -26.25 -10.38 -53.88
C PRO A 902 -24.89 -11.01 -54.21
N GLY A 903 -23.91 -10.23 -54.68
CA GLY A 903 -22.69 -10.74 -55.31
C GLY A 903 -21.90 -11.77 -54.48
N ILE A 904 -21.82 -11.61 -53.16
CA ILE A 904 -21.11 -12.55 -52.28
C ILE A 904 -21.95 -13.76 -51.83
N LEU A 905 -23.25 -13.83 -52.12
CA LEU A 905 -24.12 -14.94 -51.70
C LEU A 905 -23.71 -16.33 -52.20
N PRO A 906 -23.12 -16.52 -53.40
CA PRO A 906 -22.55 -17.80 -53.79
C PRO A 906 -21.48 -18.32 -52.80
N LEU A 907 -20.79 -17.43 -52.09
CA LEU A 907 -19.73 -17.76 -51.14
C LEU A 907 -20.25 -18.34 -49.81
N VAL A 908 -21.57 -18.46 -49.63
CA VAL A 908 -22.15 -19.26 -48.52
C VAL A 908 -21.70 -20.73 -48.60
N ALA A 909 -21.35 -21.22 -49.79
CA ALA A 909 -20.79 -22.56 -49.96
C ALA A 909 -19.36 -22.71 -49.39
N ASP A 910 -18.63 -21.60 -49.19
CA ASP A 910 -17.30 -21.59 -48.61
C ASP A 910 -17.35 -21.65 -47.08
N SER A 911 -16.60 -22.57 -46.48
CA SER A 911 -16.66 -22.86 -45.04
C SER A 911 -16.17 -21.72 -44.14
N ASN A 912 -15.38 -20.78 -44.65
CA ASN A 912 -14.86 -19.64 -43.88
C ASN A 912 -15.64 -18.37 -44.21
N PHE A 913 -15.92 -18.12 -45.49
CA PHE A 913 -16.61 -16.90 -45.92
C PHE A 913 -18.08 -16.85 -45.50
N VAL A 914 -18.72 -18.00 -45.30
CA VAL A 914 -20.08 -18.07 -44.76
C VAL A 914 -20.21 -17.35 -43.41
N LYS A 915 -19.17 -17.39 -42.55
CA LYS A 915 -19.15 -16.69 -41.27
C LYS A 915 -19.19 -15.16 -41.42
N VAL A 916 -18.50 -14.63 -42.43
CA VAL A 916 -18.52 -13.21 -42.78
C VAL A 916 -19.92 -12.78 -43.24
N ILE A 917 -20.57 -13.61 -44.07
CA ILE A 917 -21.92 -13.34 -44.57
C ILE A 917 -22.93 -13.37 -43.43
N LEU A 918 -22.88 -14.42 -42.60
CA LEU A 918 -23.81 -14.60 -41.48
C LEU A 918 -23.70 -13.48 -40.44
N GLN A 919 -22.50 -12.96 -40.20
CA GLN A 919 -22.30 -11.84 -39.27
C GLN A 919 -23.10 -10.58 -39.66
N VAL A 920 -23.15 -10.24 -40.94
CA VAL A 920 -23.71 -8.95 -41.39
C VAL A 920 -25.13 -9.07 -41.92
N LEU A 921 -25.51 -10.23 -42.46
CA LEU A 921 -26.75 -10.40 -43.22
C LEU A 921 -28.03 -10.17 -42.41
N PRO A 922 -28.19 -10.67 -41.16
CA PRO A 922 -29.39 -10.42 -40.36
C PRO A 922 -29.69 -8.93 -40.17
N ARG A 923 -28.66 -8.12 -39.88
CA ARG A 923 -28.80 -6.66 -39.72
C ARG A 923 -29.24 -6.00 -41.02
N LEU A 924 -28.71 -6.44 -42.16
CA LEU A 924 -29.08 -5.89 -43.47
C LEU A 924 -30.52 -6.25 -43.86
N LEU A 925 -30.99 -7.45 -43.49
CA LEU A 925 -32.38 -7.87 -43.65
C LEU A 925 -33.32 -7.07 -42.74
N ASP A 926 -32.95 -6.90 -41.47
CA ASP A 926 -33.71 -6.08 -40.51
C ASP A 926 -33.83 -4.62 -40.96
N SER A 927 -32.77 -4.08 -41.55
CA SER A 927 -32.72 -2.70 -42.09
C SER A 927 -33.32 -2.56 -43.48
N ASN A 928 -33.83 -3.64 -44.07
CA ASN A 928 -34.36 -3.69 -45.44
C ASN A 928 -33.37 -3.24 -46.54
N LEU A 929 -32.07 -3.35 -46.27
CA LEU A 929 -30.98 -3.07 -47.23
C LEU A 929 -30.67 -4.29 -48.12
N VAL A 930 -30.98 -5.49 -47.63
CA VAL A 930 -31.05 -6.73 -48.40
C VAL A 930 -32.45 -7.29 -48.21
N THR A 931 -33.08 -7.78 -49.28
CA THR A 931 -34.45 -8.31 -49.20
C THR A 931 -34.48 -9.83 -49.30
N ARG A 932 -35.62 -10.41 -48.95
CA ARG A 932 -35.88 -11.85 -49.11
C ARG A 932 -35.69 -12.30 -50.56
N GLU A 933 -36.17 -11.51 -51.52
CA GLU A 933 -36.10 -11.80 -52.95
C GLU A 933 -34.65 -11.95 -53.42
N THR A 934 -33.73 -11.16 -52.85
CA THR A 934 -32.29 -11.24 -53.09
C THR A 934 -31.68 -12.57 -52.62
N LEU A 935 -32.23 -13.18 -51.55
CA LEU A 935 -31.73 -14.43 -50.97
C LEU A 935 -32.30 -15.69 -51.62
N MET A 936 -33.54 -15.62 -52.14
CA MET A 936 -34.27 -16.77 -52.68
C MET A 936 -33.45 -17.64 -53.67
N PRO A 937 -32.66 -17.09 -54.62
CA PRO A 937 -31.86 -17.92 -55.54
C PRO A 937 -30.77 -18.75 -54.85
N PHE A 938 -30.39 -18.41 -53.63
CA PHE A 938 -29.30 -19.01 -52.86
C PHE A 938 -29.78 -19.82 -51.65
N GLU A 939 -31.09 -20.01 -51.51
CA GLU A 939 -31.72 -20.63 -50.34
C GLU A 939 -31.13 -22.00 -49.98
N ASN A 940 -30.78 -22.81 -50.98
CA ASN A 940 -30.21 -24.15 -50.80
C ASN A 940 -28.83 -24.14 -50.15
N LEU A 941 -28.05 -23.05 -50.30
CA LEU A 941 -26.76 -22.90 -49.65
C LEU A 941 -26.95 -22.70 -48.14
N PHE A 942 -27.91 -21.86 -47.74
CA PHE A 942 -28.25 -21.66 -46.33
C PHE A 942 -28.85 -22.94 -45.69
N TYR A 943 -29.65 -23.71 -46.43
CA TYR A 943 -30.15 -25.00 -45.94
C TYR A 943 -29.03 -26.00 -45.72
N SER A 944 -28.04 -26.03 -46.62
CA SER A 944 -26.89 -26.93 -46.52
C SER A 944 -26.02 -26.57 -45.31
N GLU A 945 -25.79 -25.28 -45.08
CA GLU A 945 -25.07 -24.80 -43.90
C GLU A 945 -25.83 -25.08 -42.60
N ALA A 946 -27.15 -24.87 -42.60
CA ALA A 946 -27.98 -25.15 -41.43
C ALA A 946 -27.96 -26.65 -41.06
N LYS A 947 -28.02 -27.53 -42.05
CA LYS A 947 -27.87 -28.99 -41.84
C LYS A 947 -26.49 -29.33 -41.28
N ARG A 948 -25.42 -28.71 -41.78
CA ARG A 948 -24.05 -28.91 -41.30
C ARG A 948 -23.91 -28.53 -39.83
N GLN A 949 -24.40 -27.36 -39.44
CA GLN A 949 -24.33 -26.88 -38.06
C GLN A 949 -25.23 -27.69 -37.12
N THR A 950 -26.42 -28.09 -37.57
CA THR A 950 -27.35 -28.93 -36.78
C THR A 950 -26.72 -30.29 -36.41
N LEU A 951 -25.88 -30.88 -37.28
CA LEU A 951 -25.18 -32.14 -37.04
C LEU A 951 -24.00 -32.02 -36.04
N ALA A 952 -23.59 -30.81 -35.65
CA ALA A 952 -22.45 -30.56 -34.76
C ALA A 952 -22.83 -30.19 -33.30
N THR A 953 -24.12 -30.25 -32.94
CA THR A 953 -24.72 -29.56 -31.77
C THR A 953 -24.50 -30.18 -30.37
N ASP A 954 -23.43 -30.96 -30.15
CA ASP A 954 -23.09 -31.45 -28.80
C ASP A 954 -22.22 -30.47 -27.97
N THR A 955 -21.86 -29.30 -28.49
CA THR A 955 -21.05 -28.32 -27.75
C THR A 955 -21.89 -27.22 -27.10
N LEU A 956 -21.58 -26.92 -25.84
CA LEU A 956 -22.31 -26.06 -24.89
C LEU A 956 -22.20 -24.53 -25.14
N ASP A 957 -21.65 -24.06 -26.27
CA ASP A 957 -21.26 -22.65 -26.45
C ASP A 957 -22.24 -21.78 -27.26
N TYR A 958 -22.14 -20.46 -27.04
CA TYR A 958 -22.80 -19.38 -27.77
C TYR A 958 -22.29 -19.31 -29.22
N ASP A 959 -22.91 -20.11 -30.11
CA ASP A 959 -22.57 -20.14 -31.54
C ASP A 959 -23.29 -19.00 -32.30
N VAL A 960 -22.58 -17.90 -32.50
CA VAL A 960 -23.06 -16.71 -33.21
C VAL A 960 -23.47 -17.01 -34.66
N ASP A 961 -22.74 -17.90 -35.34
CA ASP A 961 -23.01 -18.22 -36.74
C ASP A 961 -24.34 -18.97 -36.84
N ALA A 962 -24.60 -19.92 -35.93
CA ALA A 962 -25.87 -20.63 -35.85
C ALA A 962 -27.06 -19.73 -35.49
N LEU A 963 -26.86 -18.78 -34.57
CA LEU A 963 -27.89 -17.79 -34.22
C LEU A 963 -28.27 -16.92 -35.43
N ASN A 964 -27.26 -16.39 -36.13
CA ASN A 964 -27.46 -15.58 -37.32
C ASN A 964 -28.11 -16.38 -38.45
N LEU A 965 -27.75 -17.66 -38.60
CA LEU A 965 -28.34 -18.55 -39.59
C LEU A 965 -29.82 -18.81 -39.32
N ILE A 966 -30.23 -19.00 -38.06
CA ILE A 966 -31.65 -19.11 -37.69
C ILE A 966 -32.42 -17.86 -38.09
N GLU A 967 -31.85 -16.66 -37.90
CA GLU A 967 -32.45 -15.40 -38.35
C GLU A 967 -32.58 -15.32 -39.88
N VAL A 968 -31.58 -15.80 -40.63
CA VAL A 968 -31.69 -15.90 -42.10
C VAL A 968 -32.82 -16.85 -42.51
N LEU A 969 -32.94 -18.02 -41.89
CA LEU A 969 -34.03 -18.97 -42.14
C LEU A 969 -35.41 -18.36 -41.81
N ARG A 970 -35.50 -17.56 -40.74
CA ARG A 970 -36.71 -16.80 -40.38
C ARG A 970 -37.15 -15.88 -41.53
N TYR A 971 -36.21 -15.17 -42.15
CA TYR A 971 -36.50 -14.27 -43.27
C TYR A 971 -36.86 -14.99 -44.58
N LEU A 972 -36.30 -16.16 -44.85
CA LEU A 972 -36.61 -16.94 -46.07
C LEU A 972 -38.07 -17.42 -46.11
N LYS A 973 -38.63 -17.86 -44.97
CA LYS A 973 -40.03 -18.33 -44.82
C LYS A 973 -40.45 -19.45 -45.77
N THR A 974 -39.56 -20.39 -46.06
CA THR A 974 -39.82 -21.52 -46.95
C THR A 974 -40.18 -22.78 -46.18
N THR A 975 -40.75 -23.77 -46.86
CA THR A 975 -41.09 -25.06 -46.24
C THR A 975 -39.85 -25.75 -45.67
N GLU A 976 -38.75 -25.83 -46.44
CA GLU A 976 -37.50 -26.46 -45.98
C GLU A 976 -36.84 -25.65 -44.84
N GLY A 977 -36.81 -24.32 -44.93
CA GLY A 977 -36.29 -23.47 -43.86
C GLY A 977 -37.07 -23.62 -42.56
N ASN A 978 -38.40 -23.74 -42.65
CA ASN A 978 -39.26 -24.01 -41.50
C ASN A 978 -39.01 -25.40 -40.88
N VAL A 979 -38.70 -26.42 -41.68
CA VAL A 979 -38.30 -27.75 -41.17
C VAL A 979 -37.00 -27.64 -40.38
N LEU A 980 -36.02 -26.88 -40.87
CA LEU A 980 -34.75 -26.67 -40.19
C LEU A 980 -34.92 -25.88 -38.89
N ILE A 981 -35.73 -24.81 -38.88
CA ILE A 981 -36.09 -24.09 -37.64
C ILE A 981 -36.70 -25.05 -36.60
N GLN A 982 -37.59 -25.95 -37.03
CA GLN A 982 -38.19 -26.96 -36.14
C GLN A 982 -37.17 -27.98 -35.60
N GLN A 983 -36.08 -28.25 -36.34
CA GLN A 983 -34.98 -29.07 -35.84
C GLN A 983 -34.19 -28.33 -34.74
N TYR A 984 -33.90 -27.05 -34.92
CA TYR A 984 -33.22 -26.23 -33.91
C TYR A 984 -34.01 -26.06 -32.60
N LEU A 985 -35.34 -26.26 -32.59
CA LEU A 985 -36.12 -26.34 -31.34
C LEU A 985 -35.67 -27.47 -30.40
N LYS A 986 -34.95 -28.47 -30.93
CA LYS A 986 -34.42 -29.61 -30.17
C LYS A 986 -32.97 -29.41 -29.71
N ALA A 987 -32.34 -28.27 -30.01
CA ALA A 987 -30.96 -28.01 -29.64
C ALA A 987 -30.73 -28.10 -28.12
N SER A 988 -29.53 -28.52 -27.72
CA SER A 988 -29.14 -28.58 -26.30
C SER A 988 -28.95 -27.16 -25.72
N SER A 989 -28.39 -26.24 -26.51
CA SER A 989 -28.18 -24.82 -26.17
C SER A 989 -29.49 -24.06 -25.96
N ALA A 990 -29.61 -23.33 -24.84
CA ALA A 990 -30.76 -22.50 -24.55
C ALA A 990 -30.90 -21.30 -25.51
N TYR A 991 -29.77 -20.70 -25.91
CA TYR A 991 -29.74 -19.58 -26.87
C TYR A 991 -30.25 -19.98 -28.25
N LEU A 992 -29.78 -21.11 -28.79
CA LEU A 992 -30.23 -21.62 -30.09
C LEU A 992 -31.71 -22.00 -30.07
N ARG A 993 -32.18 -22.66 -29.00
CA ARG A 993 -33.61 -22.96 -28.82
C ARG A 993 -34.46 -21.69 -28.78
N LEU A 994 -34.01 -20.66 -28.05
CA LEU A 994 -34.72 -19.39 -27.95
C LEU A 994 -34.82 -18.70 -29.31
N ALA A 995 -33.72 -18.61 -30.07
CA ALA A 995 -33.73 -18.06 -31.42
C ALA A 995 -34.67 -18.84 -32.35
N ALA A 996 -34.63 -20.18 -32.30
CA ALA A 996 -35.52 -21.03 -33.07
C ALA A 996 -37.00 -20.86 -32.69
N VAL A 997 -37.33 -20.65 -31.41
CA VAL A 997 -38.69 -20.31 -30.97
C VAL A 997 -39.12 -18.96 -31.55
N GLY A 998 -38.26 -17.95 -31.49
CA GLY A 998 -38.53 -16.64 -32.10
C GLY A 998 -38.81 -16.74 -33.60
N ALA A 999 -37.96 -17.47 -34.32
CA ALA A 999 -38.10 -17.73 -35.75
C ALA A 999 -39.39 -18.51 -36.08
N ALA A 1000 -39.66 -19.59 -35.35
CA ALA A 1000 -40.85 -20.42 -35.53
C ALA A 1000 -42.15 -19.61 -35.33
N LEU A 1001 -42.23 -18.85 -34.24
CA LEU A 1001 -43.40 -18.02 -33.95
C LEU A 1001 -43.58 -16.88 -34.96
N SER A 1002 -42.49 -16.27 -35.42
CA SER A 1002 -42.51 -15.25 -36.48
C SER A 1002 -43.02 -15.81 -37.81
N ASN A 1003 -42.72 -17.07 -38.11
CA ASN A 1003 -43.18 -17.78 -39.30
C ASN A 1003 -44.55 -18.46 -39.13
N GLY A 1004 -45.21 -18.28 -37.98
CA GLY A 1004 -46.53 -18.86 -37.69
C GLY A 1004 -46.51 -20.38 -37.48
N LEU A 1005 -45.34 -20.97 -37.18
CA LEU A 1005 -45.20 -22.39 -36.88
C LEU A 1005 -45.64 -22.71 -35.45
N HIS A 1006 -46.11 -23.94 -35.25
CA HIS A 1006 -46.42 -24.46 -33.92
C HIS A 1006 -45.13 -24.72 -33.12
N VAL A 1007 -45.11 -24.28 -31.86
CA VAL A 1007 -44.07 -24.59 -30.88
C VAL A 1007 -44.70 -25.38 -29.75
N ASN A 1008 -44.13 -26.54 -29.43
CA ASN A 1008 -44.64 -27.41 -28.37
C ASN A 1008 -44.57 -26.70 -27.01
N ALA A 1009 -45.65 -26.78 -26.22
CA ALA A 1009 -45.73 -26.16 -24.89
C ALA A 1009 -44.59 -26.59 -23.95
N SER A 1010 -44.10 -27.82 -24.06
CA SER A 1010 -42.96 -28.31 -23.26
C SER A 1010 -41.66 -27.56 -23.54
N VAL A 1011 -41.45 -27.09 -24.78
CA VAL A 1011 -40.26 -26.28 -25.13
C VAL A 1011 -40.38 -24.89 -24.51
N LEU A 1012 -41.57 -24.28 -24.59
CA LEU A 1012 -41.85 -22.98 -23.96
C LEU A 1012 -41.72 -23.05 -22.44
N GLU A 1013 -42.22 -24.12 -21.82
CA GLU A 1013 -42.10 -24.36 -20.38
C GLU A 1013 -40.63 -24.46 -19.96
N LYS A 1014 -39.79 -25.19 -20.72
CA LYS A 1014 -38.36 -25.31 -20.42
C LYS A 1014 -37.62 -23.97 -20.48
N LEU A 1015 -37.88 -23.15 -21.51
CA LEU A 1015 -37.26 -21.84 -21.65
C LEU A 1015 -37.79 -20.83 -20.61
N ALA A 1016 -39.07 -20.91 -20.24
CA ALA A 1016 -39.64 -20.06 -19.20
C ALA A 1016 -39.16 -20.45 -17.80
N ALA A 1017 -38.87 -21.73 -17.55
CA ALA A 1017 -38.33 -22.20 -16.28
C ALA A 1017 -36.86 -21.81 -16.08
N ASP A 1018 -36.07 -21.75 -17.16
CA ASP A 1018 -34.65 -21.44 -17.13
C ASP A 1018 -34.35 -19.96 -16.82
N LYS A 1019 -33.37 -19.68 -15.94
CA LYS A 1019 -33.05 -18.31 -15.50
C LYS A 1019 -32.33 -17.52 -16.59
N LEU A 1020 -31.61 -18.17 -17.50
CA LEU A 1020 -30.86 -17.49 -18.55
C LEU A 1020 -31.78 -17.03 -19.71
N SER A 1021 -32.79 -17.83 -20.06
CA SER A 1021 -33.61 -17.60 -21.26
C SER A 1021 -35.03 -17.02 -21.02
N ARG A 1022 -35.55 -17.04 -19.79
CA ARG A 1022 -36.92 -16.60 -19.47
C ARG A 1022 -37.23 -15.16 -19.85
N ALA A 1023 -36.38 -14.19 -19.47
CA ALA A 1023 -36.61 -12.77 -19.78
C ALA A 1023 -36.58 -12.53 -21.30
N SER A 1024 -35.59 -13.10 -22.00
CA SER A 1024 -35.46 -13.01 -23.45
C SER A 1024 -36.62 -13.69 -24.20
N LEU A 1025 -37.17 -14.79 -23.68
CA LEU A 1025 -38.39 -15.41 -24.19
C LEU A 1025 -39.60 -14.47 -24.06
N TYR A 1026 -39.76 -13.83 -22.90
CA TYR A 1026 -40.82 -12.85 -22.67
C TYR A 1026 -40.72 -11.67 -23.64
N VAL A 1027 -39.54 -11.07 -23.79
CA VAL A 1027 -39.29 -9.96 -24.74
C VAL A 1027 -39.61 -10.39 -26.16
N THR A 1028 -39.15 -11.57 -26.57
CA THR A 1028 -39.40 -12.12 -27.91
C THR A 1028 -40.89 -12.31 -28.18
N MET A 1029 -41.62 -12.95 -27.25
CA MET A 1029 -43.07 -13.17 -27.40
C MET A 1029 -43.88 -11.88 -27.33
N LYS A 1030 -43.44 -10.89 -26.54
CA LYS A 1030 -44.03 -9.55 -26.48
C LYS A 1030 -43.88 -8.84 -27.83
N LYS A 1031 -42.67 -8.82 -28.40
CA LYS A 1031 -42.37 -8.24 -29.72
C LYS A 1031 -43.22 -8.90 -30.82
N LEU A 1032 -43.42 -10.21 -30.75
CA LEU A 1032 -44.22 -10.98 -31.70
C LEU A 1032 -45.73 -10.93 -31.45
N LYS A 1033 -46.21 -10.25 -30.40
CA LYS A 1033 -47.63 -10.24 -29.98
C LYS A 1033 -48.19 -11.66 -29.77
N ARG A 1034 -47.43 -12.50 -29.05
CA ARG A 1034 -47.74 -13.91 -28.72
C ARG A 1034 -47.61 -14.25 -27.23
N LEU A 1035 -47.69 -13.24 -26.35
CA LEU A 1035 -47.58 -13.43 -24.90
C LEU A 1035 -48.64 -14.35 -24.29
N ASN A 1036 -49.78 -14.52 -24.97
CA ASN A 1036 -50.83 -15.47 -24.58
C ASN A 1036 -50.36 -16.94 -24.57
N HIS A 1037 -49.23 -17.25 -25.22
CA HIS A 1037 -48.60 -18.57 -25.19
C HIS A 1037 -47.48 -18.69 -24.16
N PHE A 1038 -47.13 -17.61 -23.45
CA PHE A 1038 -46.11 -17.65 -22.43
C PHE A 1038 -46.61 -18.42 -21.20
N PRO A 1039 -45.84 -19.38 -20.65
CA PRO A 1039 -46.19 -20.11 -19.44
C PRO A 1039 -46.53 -19.19 -18.25
N PRO A 1040 -47.79 -19.17 -17.76
CA PRO A 1040 -48.25 -18.16 -16.80
C PRO A 1040 -47.56 -18.24 -15.44
N ASN A 1041 -47.13 -19.43 -15.02
CA ASN A 1041 -46.45 -19.66 -13.74
C ASN A 1041 -45.09 -18.93 -13.63
N TRP A 1042 -44.48 -18.59 -14.77
CA TRP A 1042 -43.17 -17.94 -14.86
C TRP A 1042 -43.27 -16.44 -15.14
N LEU A 1043 -44.49 -15.92 -15.36
CA LEU A 1043 -44.77 -14.56 -15.79
C LEU A 1043 -45.05 -13.63 -14.59
N THR A 1044 -44.03 -13.38 -13.79
CA THR A 1044 -44.11 -12.44 -12.65
C THR A 1044 -42.95 -11.45 -12.68
N GLN A 1045 -43.15 -10.25 -12.14
CA GLN A 1045 -42.09 -9.22 -12.04
C GLN A 1045 -40.82 -9.78 -11.39
N LYS A 1046 -40.97 -10.57 -10.30
CA LYS A 1046 -39.85 -11.18 -9.59
C LYS A 1046 -39.07 -12.14 -10.50
N LEU A 1047 -39.75 -13.07 -11.19
CA LEU A 1047 -39.09 -14.10 -11.99
C LEU A 1047 -38.50 -13.54 -13.29
N ILE A 1048 -39.14 -12.54 -13.90
CA ILE A 1048 -38.57 -11.86 -15.07
C ILE A 1048 -37.35 -11.04 -14.66
N GLY A 1049 -37.43 -10.27 -13.58
CA GLY A 1049 -36.29 -9.53 -13.07
C GLY A 1049 -35.15 -10.42 -12.56
N GLU A 1050 -35.46 -11.58 -11.99
CA GLU A 1050 -34.46 -12.61 -11.67
C GLU A 1050 -33.71 -13.06 -12.93
N SER A 1051 -34.44 -13.33 -14.02
CA SER A 1051 -33.83 -13.80 -15.26
C SER A 1051 -32.96 -12.74 -15.91
N GLU A 1052 -33.42 -11.49 -15.92
CA GLU A 1052 -32.67 -10.35 -16.48
C GLU A 1052 -31.37 -10.08 -15.72
N LEU A 1053 -31.42 -10.08 -14.38
CA LEU A 1053 -30.22 -9.96 -13.55
C LEU A 1053 -29.27 -11.13 -13.72
N PHE A 1054 -29.77 -12.36 -13.81
CA PHE A 1054 -28.93 -13.53 -14.02
C PHE A 1054 -28.22 -13.48 -15.39
N ALA A 1055 -28.93 -13.09 -16.44
CA ALA A 1055 -28.37 -12.93 -17.78
C ALA A 1055 -27.28 -11.85 -17.82
N TYR A 1056 -27.58 -10.66 -17.29
CA TYR A 1056 -26.61 -9.55 -17.23
C TYR A 1056 -25.32 -9.94 -16.51
N LEU A 1057 -25.41 -10.62 -15.37
CA LEU A 1057 -24.21 -11.06 -14.64
C LEU A 1057 -23.45 -12.13 -15.43
N SER A 1058 -24.15 -13.01 -16.13
CA SER A 1058 -23.53 -14.10 -16.89
C SER A 1058 -22.71 -13.65 -18.10
N ASP A 1059 -22.94 -12.43 -18.60
CA ASP A 1059 -22.19 -11.85 -19.73
C ASP A 1059 -20.74 -11.48 -19.34
N GLU A 1060 -20.51 -11.11 -18.07
CA GLU A 1060 -19.16 -10.84 -17.54
C GLU A 1060 -18.60 -12.05 -16.76
N GLU A 1061 -19.38 -12.57 -15.81
CA GLU A 1061 -18.99 -13.66 -14.91
C GLU A 1061 -20.21 -14.53 -14.57
N SER A 1062 -20.25 -15.79 -15.01
CA SER A 1062 -21.41 -16.66 -14.75
C SER A 1062 -21.61 -16.96 -13.25
N PRO A 1063 -22.71 -16.52 -12.61
CA PRO A 1063 -22.94 -16.78 -11.20
C PRO A 1063 -23.32 -18.24 -10.95
N THR A 1064 -22.65 -18.88 -9.99
CA THR A 1064 -22.89 -20.28 -9.61
C THR A 1064 -24.20 -20.46 -8.84
N SER A 1065 -24.64 -19.44 -8.11
CA SER A 1065 -25.96 -19.43 -7.47
C SER A 1065 -26.48 -18.01 -7.25
N MET A 1066 -27.81 -17.85 -7.31
CA MET A 1066 -28.47 -16.59 -6.99
C MET A 1066 -29.71 -16.83 -6.12
N GLU A 1067 -29.71 -16.23 -4.94
CA GLU A 1067 -30.72 -16.37 -3.90
C GLU A 1067 -31.49 -15.06 -3.72
N PHE A 1068 -32.81 -15.11 -3.82
CA PHE A 1068 -33.66 -13.95 -3.55
C PHE A 1068 -33.65 -13.59 -2.06
N LEU A 1069 -33.37 -12.32 -1.75
CA LEU A 1069 -33.32 -11.83 -0.37
C LEU A 1069 -34.63 -11.16 0.05
N LYS A 1070 -34.94 -10.00 -0.55
CA LYS A 1070 -36.11 -9.19 -0.19
C LYS A 1070 -36.46 -8.19 -1.28
N ILE A 1071 -37.69 -7.68 -1.19
CA ILE A 1071 -38.15 -6.48 -1.90
C ILE A 1071 -37.88 -5.28 -1.01
N VAL A 1072 -37.41 -4.19 -1.59
CA VAL A 1072 -37.20 -2.91 -0.89
C VAL A 1072 -37.85 -1.77 -1.67
N THR A 1073 -38.32 -0.78 -0.92
CA THR A 1073 -38.74 0.51 -1.46
C THR A 1073 -37.64 1.52 -1.15
N ALA A 1074 -37.09 2.16 -2.17
CA ALA A 1074 -36.04 3.16 -2.04
C ALA A 1074 -36.38 4.39 -2.90
N VAL A 1075 -35.86 5.56 -2.53
CA VAL A 1075 -35.94 6.76 -3.35
C VAL A 1075 -34.87 6.66 -4.43
N TYR A 1076 -35.27 6.79 -5.70
CA TYR A 1076 -34.39 6.90 -6.86
C TYR A 1076 -34.95 7.97 -7.79
N LEU A 1077 -34.11 8.91 -8.23
CA LEU A 1077 -34.49 10.10 -8.99
C LEU A 1077 -35.64 10.88 -8.33
N GLY A 1078 -35.60 11.00 -7.00
CA GLY A 1078 -36.60 11.73 -6.21
C GLY A 1078 -37.98 11.05 -6.10
N LYS A 1079 -38.16 9.80 -6.56
CA LYS A 1079 -39.41 9.04 -6.43
C LYS A 1079 -39.20 7.73 -5.66
N ASN A 1080 -40.19 7.34 -4.86
CA ASN A 1080 -40.19 6.01 -4.24
C ASN A 1080 -40.42 4.93 -5.29
N GLN A 1081 -39.53 3.95 -5.34
CA GLN A 1081 -39.52 2.89 -6.33
C GLN A 1081 -39.17 1.53 -5.72
N LYS A 1082 -39.57 0.44 -6.38
CA LYS A 1082 -39.44 -0.93 -5.88
C LYS A 1082 -38.23 -1.62 -6.50
N PHE A 1083 -37.40 -2.24 -5.67
CA PHE A 1083 -36.23 -3.00 -6.11
C PHE A 1083 -36.26 -4.43 -5.54
N TYR A 1084 -35.72 -5.38 -6.30
CA TYR A 1084 -35.50 -6.75 -5.85
C TYR A 1084 -34.02 -6.96 -5.55
N LEU A 1085 -33.73 -7.52 -4.39
CA LEU A 1085 -32.36 -7.78 -3.94
C LEU A 1085 -32.07 -9.29 -3.94
N TYR A 1086 -30.86 -9.63 -4.35
CA TYR A 1086 -30.38 -11.00 -4.43
C TYR A 1086 -28.99 -11.12 -3.80
N LYS A 1087 -28.70 -12.30 -3.23
CA LYS A 1087 -27.35 -12.71 -2.89
C LYS A 1087 -26.84 -13.59 -4.02
N VAL A 1088 -25.74 -13.19 -4.65
CA VAL A 1088 -25.15 -13.89 -5.78
C VAL A 1088 -23.83 -14.51 -5.34
N ARG A 1089 -23.51 -15.70 -5.85
CA ARG A 1089 -22.25 -16.41 -5.63
C ARG A 1089 -21.50 -16.56 -6.95
N PHE A 1090 -20.21 -16.25 -6.94
CA PHE A 1090 -19.26 -16.53 -8.02
C PHE A 1090 -18.19 -17.48 -7.49
N ASP A 1091 -17.83 -18.51 -8.26
CA ASP A 1091 -16.81 -19.49 -7.88
C ASP A 1091 -15.52 -19.21 -8.66
N TYR A 1092 -14.48 -18.74 -7.96
CA TYR A 1092 -13.13 -18.55 -8.50
C TYR A 1092 -12.18 -19.65 -8.00
N GLU A 1093 -11.07 -19.88 -8.71
CA GLU A 1093 -10.12 -20.99 -8.43
C GLU A 1093 -9.59 -21.00 -6.97
N ASP A 1094 -9.55 -19.86 -6.30
CA ASP A 1094 -9.01 -19.71 -4.93
C ASP A 1094 -10.07 -19.64 -3.80
N LYS A 1095 -11.31 -19.21 -4.06
CA LYS A 1095 -12.46 -19.24 -3.13
C LYS A 1095 -13.76 -18.71 -3.76
N PRO A 1096 -14.94 -19.12 -3.24
CA PRO A 1096 -16.22 -18.51 -3.62
C PRO A 1096 -16.36 -17.08 -3.08
N GLU A 1097 -16.90 -16.17 -3.89
CA GLU A 1097 -17.26 -14.81 -3.53
C GLU A 1097 -18.79 -14.66 -3.49
N TYR A 1098 -19.30 -13.88 -2.53
CA TYR A 1098 -20.71 -13.54 -2.47
C TYR A 1098 -20.90 -12.02 -2.60
N ARG A 1099 -21.78 -11.58 -3.50
CA ARG A 1099 -22.09 -10.17 -3.73
C ARG A 1099 -23.58 -9.88 -3.54
N LEU A 1100 -23.90 -8.66 -3.11
CA LEU A 1100 -25.27 -8.14 -3.13
C LEU A 1100 -25.59 -7.69 -4.56
N ALA A 1101 -26.68 -8.18 -5.13
CA ALA A 1101 -27.16 -7.76 -6.44
C ALA A 1101 -28.54 -7.12 -6.34
N VAL A 1102 -28.80 -6.20 -7.26
CA VAL A 1102 -30.02 -5.40 -7.30
C VAL A 1102 -30.56 -5.31 -8.71
N ILE A 1103 -31.89 -5.31 -8.82
CA ILE A 1103 -32.60 -4.97 -10.05
C ILE A 1103 -33.83 -4.10 -9.75
N GLY A 1104 -33.99 -3.03 -10.53
CA GLY A 1104 -35.14 -2.13 -10.50
C GLY A 1104 -34.89 -0.85 -11.31
N PRO A 1105 -35.79 0.14 -11.26
CA PRO A 1105 -36.99 0.24 -10.44
C PRO A 1105 -38.25 -0.37 -11.06
N PHE A 1106 -38.96 -1.23 -10.32
CA PHE A 1106 -40.27 -1.75 -10.70
C PHE A 1106 -41.42 -0.86 -10.17
N PRO A 1107 -42.61 -0.90 -10.79
CA PRO A 1107 -43.78 -0.17 -10.30
C PRO A 1107 -44.16 -0.58 -8.87
N LEU A 1108 -44.48 0.40 -8.02
CA LEU A 1108 -44.90 0.17 -6.63
C LEU A 1108 -46.21 -0.62 -6.54
N THR A 1109 -47.15 -0.37 -7.46
CA THR A 1109 -48.45 -1.05 -7.56
C THR A 1109 -48.65 -1.64 -8.96
N GLY A 1110 -49.36 -2.77 -9.04
CA GLY A 1110 -49.69 -3.46 -10.30
C GLY A 1110 -48.77 -4.63 -10.68
N THR A 1111 -49.17 -5.37 -11.70
CA THR A 1111 -48.49 -6.57 -12.22
C THR A 1111 -47.67 -6.31 -13.49
N ALA A 1112 -47.48 -5.04 -13.87
CA ALA A 1112 -46.77 -4.67 -15.09
C ALA A 1112 -45.33 -5.21 -15.09
N ILE A 1113 -44.98 -5.99 -16.11
CA ILE A 1113 -43.66 -6.61 -16.27
C ILE A 1113 -42.82 -5.70 -17.15
N LEU A 1114 -41.79 -5.11 -16.54
CA LEU A 1114 -40.78 -4.29 -17.19
C LEU A 1114 -39.53 -5.14 -17.47
N THR A 1115 -38.80 -4.75 -18.51
CA THR A 1115 -37.49 -5.25 -18.92
C THR A 1115 -36.63 -4.02 -19.26
N ASP A 1116 -35.31 -4.18 -19.28
CA ASP A 1116 -34.32 -3.12 -19.53
C ASP A 1116 -34.30 -2.08 -18.40
N MET A 1117 -34.09 -2.58 -17.19
CA MET A 1117 -34.15 -1.76 -15.97
C MET A 1117 -32.87 -0.92 -15.82
N PRO A 1118 -32.97 0.39 -15.53
CA PRO A 1118 -31.81 1.28 -15.43
C PRO A 1118 -30.87 0.92 -14.28
N VAL A 1119 -31.36 0.31 -13.20
CA VAL A 1119 -30.52 -0.15 -12.09
C VAL A 1119 -30.47 -1.68 -12.11
N LEU A 1120 -29.34 -2.21 -12.54
CA LEU A 1120 -29.06 -3.65 -12.69
C LEU A 1120 -27.58 -3.91 -12.34
N GLY A 1121 -27.29 -4.98 -11.59
CA GLY A 1121 -25.91 -5.44 -11.37
C GLY A 1121 -25.58 -5.85 -9.94
N THR A 1122 -24.28 -6.04 -9.68
CA THR A 1122 -23.73 -6.40 -8.35
C THR A 1122 -22.93 -5.27 -7.74
N MET A 1123 -22.99 -5.16 -6.42
CA MET A 1123 -22.10 -4.33 -5.64
C MET A 1123 -20.78 -5.09 -5.42
N TYR A 1124 -19.65 -4.45 -5.70
CA TYR A 1124 -18.31 -5.08 -5.64
C TYR A 1124 -17.83 -5.36 -4.20
N GLU A 1125 -18.53 -4.84 -3.19
CA GLU A 1125 -18.28 -5.21 -1.80
C GLU A 1125 -18.79 -6.63 -1.49
N GLU A 1126 -18.06 -7.36 -0.64
CA GLU A 1126 -18.50 -8.67 -0.17
C GLU A 1126 -19.85 -8.56 0.55
N PHE A 1127 -20.75 -9.50 0.26
CA PHE A 1127 -22.12 -9.50 0.78
C PHE A 1127 -22.13 -9.55 2.31
N ASP A 1128 -22.61 -8.48 2.94
CA ASP A 1128 -22.86 -8.41 4.38
C ASP A 1128 -24.36 -8.22 4.65
N LYS A 1129 -24.96 -9.20 5.34
CA LYS A 1129 -26.38 -9.18 5.71
C LYS A 1129 -26.75 -7.97 6.58
N GLY A 1130 -25.81 -7.44 7.37
CA GLY A 1130 -26.00 -6.28 8.23
C GLY A 1130 -26.00 -4.93 7.48
N LYS A 1131 -25.40 -4.87 6.28
CA LYS A 1131 -25.18 -3.62 5.53
C LYS A 1131 -25.99 -3.47 4.25
N ILE A 1132 -26.92 -4.39 3.99
CA ILE A 1132 -27.73 -4.42 2.74
C ILE A 1132 -28.33 -3.05 2.36
N MET A 1133 -28.86 -2.30 3.33
CA MET A 1133 -29.49 -1.00 3.05
C MET A 1133 -28.48 0.13 2.84
N GLU A 1134 -27.31 0.05 3.46
CA GLU A 1134 -26.22 1.01 3.30
C GLU A 1134 -25.60 0.84 1.91
N GLN A 1135 -25.26 -0.40 1.54
CA GLN A 1135 -24.71 -0.75 0.24
C GLN A 1135 -25.66 -0.39 -0.91
N LEU A 1136 -26.96 -0.69 -0.76
CA LEU A 1136 -27.98 -0.28 -1.73
C LEU A 1136 -28.06 1.24 -1.90
N LYS A 1137 -27.99 2.00 -0.80
CA LYS A 1137 -28.09 3.46 -0.86
C LYS A 1137 -26.86 4.08 -1.56
N ALA A 1138 -25.67 3.54 -1.33
CA ALA A 1138 -24.46 3.96 -2.03
C ALA A 1138 -24.56 3.67 -3.53
N TYR A 1139 -24.95 2.43 -3.88
CA TYR A 1139 -25.09 2.00 -5.28
C TYR A 1139 -26.13 2.82 -6.05
N LEU A 1140 -27.32 3.07 -5.47
CA LEU A 1140 -28.34 3.90 -6.12
C LEU A 1140 -27.86 5.34 -6.36
N LYS A 1141 -27.05 5.89 -5.45
CA LYS A 1141 -26.50 7.24 -5.59
C LYS A 1141 -25.49 7.34 -6.74
N GLU A 1142 -24.69 6.30 -6.96
CA GLU A 1142 -23.76 6.23 -8.11
C GLU A 1142 -24.52 6.23 -9.43
N TRP A 1143 -25.60 5.46 -9.52
CA TRP A 1143 -26.48 5.44 -10.69
C TRP A 1143 -27.19 6.79 -10.94
N GLU A 1144 -27.69 7.43 -9.88
CA GLU A 1144 -28.25 8.79 -9.99
C GLU A 1144 -27.22 9.81 -10.49
N GLN A 1145 -25.96 9.70 -10.06
CA GLN A 1145 -24.88 10.56 -10.53
C GLN A 1145 -24.55 10.30 -12.00
N ALA A 1146 -24.45 9.04 -12.42
CA ALA A 1146 -24.20 8.67 -13.81
C ALA A 1146 -25.27 9.21 -14.77
N GLU A 1147 -26.56 9.09 -14.41
CA GLU A 1147 -27.67 9.59 -15.24
C GLU A 1147 -27.75 11.13 -15.29
N THR A 1148 -27.27 11.83 -14.26
CA THR A 1148 -27.24 13.31 -14.25
C THR A 1148 -26.04 13.93 -14.98
N VAL A 1149 -25.03 13.14 -15.34
CA VAL A 1149 -23.76 13.61 -15.95
C VAL A 1149 -23.70 13.34 -17.46
N THR A 1150 -24.70 12.73 -18.08
CA THR A 1150 -24.86 12.70 -19.54
C THR A 1150 -25.62 13.94 -20.04
N PRO A 1151 -24.95 15.01 -20.52
CA PRO A 1151 -25.58 15.93 -21.45
C PRO A 1151 -25.72 15.22 -22.81
N ASP A 1152 -26.87 15.40 -23.46
CA ASP A 1152 -27.10 15.04 -24.85
C ASP A 1152 -25.90 15.50 -25.71
N LEU A 1153 -25.13 14.53 -26.21
CA LEU A 1153 -24.22 14.72 -27.33
C LEU A 1153 -24.99 14.30 -28.59
N ASP A 1154 -25.82 15.22 -29.07
CA ASP A 1154 -26.21 15.33 -30.48
C ASP A 1154 -25.43 16.47 -31.14
#